data_AF-A0A661Z1S0-F1
#
_entry.id   AF-A0A661Z1S0-F1
#
_cell.length_a   1.000
_cell.length_b   1.000
_cell.length_c   1.000
_cell.angle_alpha   90.00
_cell.angle_beta   90.00
_cell.angle_gamma   90.00
#
_symmetry.space_group_name_H-M   'P 1'
#
loop_
_entity.id
_entity.type
_entity.pdbx_description
1 polymer ?
#
loop_
_entity_poly.entity_id
_entity_poly.type
_entity_poly.pdbx_seq_one_letter_code
_entity_poly.pdbx_strand_id
1 'polypeptide(L)'
;MKNIQNPFPYYVGIKSLKELATKDNKVVVMNILGNESKKVTPISHAFSGGNIVAGVQYGRPGKLKTQIGDIPVYSRLAEVVKNHSYDTAVVYLPPQAVFYAVTELCHYKGNGESDLEKIIIVTEKISVKDQRMIRAICQASEVDVFGANSLGLADSWNHVRIGGALGGDNPEETLLKGSTAIHSNSGNFGNTIAEYLKTEGIGTTNIVSSGKDTIIQFAAAEFLYAAQNDERTKLALMYIEPGGFYEKQALDWIEEGKFEFNKPIIACVTGRWKSNISRAVGHAGALAGSNDDAESKEKWFDEYFEVPVFDPDFPENVGKKGVRITSIQHAPLAAKALYDLMGIKSDFEPKGDLSLKPWMGNDFNIKLPPNLRLDKVEALEPYNKQILEANKQLGAIFLKQKMRNASGASRINAKTQVAELHSMPVIDLIDYPLESNMVFAITKMRPDKASHKLINICLNYLSKSDSVYMNAVKHAEENGATPNEALTSAVSMLGNKGEYKLAKTYTKALIDLFVELGIKETQHEIDFEKAEKLANKFIPKGENIADDFTKFIIDVIHKQFNTSNIVHYAARYVENNKLENPAIFLISAVFLSLSLPALVLKKISRNTAEDMFAHLSIEAQMLRWMSINDNELLKSIQERTDLEKLATSFTEVAYQSVFGEASEGKQLKEFTALVALTITNGPGTISAKGAKESVSARNNISTAYIGFLANTGLSHGGSGYESVEFLLKSFDGVDIENPEDVAATNLDILSKNVAIEYKKFKAEAKESGAMSYARIPCINHPVFKGKRINIDPREDFIYKRFKKDKIDNIFWEFYHKLVQQLYKNKVSKNIYCVNIDAVIAVISLKLMWKAYKENKITDQEMQKIGFVIFLIGRMVGVSAEIIDHTDRGQDM
;
A
#
# COMPACT_ATOMS: atom_id res chain seq x y z
N MET A 1 -25.57 -21.53 -54.01
CA MET A 1 -25.19 -20.27 -53.32
C MET A 1 -25.26 -19.16 -54.36
N LYS A 2 -25.99 -18.06 -54.12
CA LYS A 2 -25.91 -16.88 -55.01
C LYS A 2 -24.45 -16.43 -55.04
N ASN A 3 -23.91 -16.11 -56.21
CA ASN A 3 -22.55 -15.59 -56.35
C ASN A 3 -22.52 -14.19 -55.71
N ILE A 4 -22.16 -14.10 -54.42
CA ILE A 4 -22.09 -12.83 -53.71
C ILE A 4 -20.84 -12.09 -54.21
N GLN A 5 -21.05 -11.01 -54.96
CA GLN A 5 -20.00 -10.14 -55.48
C GLN A 5 -19.44 -9.27 -54.35
N ASN A 6 -18.11 -9.11 -54.29
CA ASN A 6 -17.46 -8.25 -53.30
C ASN A 6 -17.88 -6.78 -53.53
N PRO A 7 -18.55 -6.12 -52.56
CA PRO A 7 -19.01 -4.73 -52.70
C PRO A 7 -17.91 -3.70 -52.44
N PHE A 8 -16.74 -4.13 -51.98
CA PHE A 8 -15.67 -3.25 -51.52
C PHE A 8 -14.67 -2.92 -52.66
N PRO A 9 -14.05 -1.73 -52.65
CA PRO A 9 -13.02 -1.36 -53.62
C PRO A 9 -11.67 -2.03 -53.37
N TYR A 10 -11.63 -3.03 -52.48
CA TYR A 10 -10.45 -3.78 -52.04
C TYR A 10 -10.85 -5.24 -51.77
N TYR A 11 -9.87 -6.12 -51.67
CA TYR A 11 -10.09 -7.54 -51.39
C TYR A 11 -10.71 -7.74 -50.00
N VAL A 12 -11.78 -8.52 -49.96
CA VAL A 12 -12.41 -9.06 -48.75
C VAL A 12 -12.84 -10.50 -49.07
N GLY A 13 -12.17 -11.47 -48.45
CA GLY A 13 -12.42 -12.90 -48.66
C GLY A 13 -13.59 -13.42 -47.83
N ILE A 14 -13.72 -12.96 -46.58
CA ILE A 14 -14.84 -13.32 -45.69
C ILE A 14 -16.14 -12.66 -46.15
N LYS A 15 -17.09 -13.47 -46.65
CA LYS A 15 -18.38 -12.99 -47.13
C LYS A 15 -19.51 -13.20 -46.13
N SER A 16 -19.35 -14.12 -45.19
CA SER A 16 -20.31 -14.44 -44.13
C SER A 16 -19.58 -14.72 -42.82
N LEU A 17 -20.14 -14.32 -41.67
CA LEU A 17 -19.51 -14.59 -40.35
C LEU A 17 -19.31 -16.09 -40.06
N LYS A 18 -20.03 -16.98 -40.74
CA LYS A 18 -19.81 -18.44 -40.65
C LYS A 18 -18.44 -18.90 -41.18
N GLU A 19 -17.77 -18.09 -41.99
CA GLU A 19 -16.46 -18.37 -42.60
C GLU A 19 -15.29 -17.87 -41.72
N LEU A 20 -15.61 -17.05 -40.72
CA LEU A 20 -14.67 -16.29 -39.91
C LEU A 20 -13.78 -17.21 -39.03
N ALA A 21 -14.38 -18.21 -38.39
CA ALA A 21 -13.68 -19.22 -37.61
C ALA A 21 -14.44 -20.56 -37.68
N THR A 22 -13.85 -21.56 -38.32
CA THR A 22 -14.44 -22.89 -38.54
C THR A 22 -13.56 -24.00 -37.96
N LYS A 23 -14.16 -25.15 -37.65
CA LYS A 23 -13.42 -26.32 -37.16
C LYS A 23 -12.43 -26.86 -38.18
N ASP A 24 -12.73 -26.65 -39.46
CA ASP A 24 -11.90 -27.10 -40.58
C ASP A 24 -10.66 -26.22 -40.80
N ASN A 25 -10.59 -25.03 -40.17
CA ASN A 25 -9.42 -24.16 -40.32
C ASN A 25 -8.17 -24.86 -39.80
N LYS A 26 -7.15 -24.93 -40.64
CA LYS A 26 -5.83 -25.45 -40.25
C LYS A 26 -4.95 -24.28 -39.85
N VAL A 27 -4.72 -24.16 -38.54
CA VAL A 27 -4.08 -22.99 -37.93
C VAL A 27 -2.58 -23.25 -37.69
N VAL A 28 -1.74 -22.32 -38.15
CA VAL A 28 -0.34 -22.21 -37.73
C VAL A 28 -0.16 -21.06 -36.74
N VAL A 29 0.57 -21.29 -35.64
CA VAL A 29 0.85 -20.25 -34.63
C VAL A 29 2.32 -19.81 -34.70
N MET A 30 2.53 -18.53 -35.01
CA MET A 30 3.86 -17.92 -35.03
C MET A 30 4.25 -17.48 -33.61
N ASN A 31 5.45 -17.88 -33.16
CA ASN A 31 5.95 -17.75 -31.79
C ASN A 31 5.18 -18.60 -30.77
N ILE A 32 4.82 -19.83 -31.12
CA ILE A 32 3.95 -20.71 -30.31
C ILE A 32 4.45 -20.96 -28.87
N LEU A 33 5.76 -20.96 -28.61
CA LEU A 33 6.33 -21.16 -27.26
C LEU A 33 6.54 -19.84 -26.48
N GLY A 34 6.03 -18.72 -26.99
CA GLY A 34 5.97 -17.44 -26.30
C GLY A 34 5.17 -17.50 -24.99
N ASN A 35 5.38 -16.53 -24.10
CA ASN A 35 4.80 -16.55 -22.75
C ASN A 35 3.26 -16.59 -22.71
N GLU A 36 2.63 -15.88 -23.64
CA GLU A 36 1.16 -15.85 -23.78
C GLU A 36 0.66 -17.02 -24.63
N SER A 37 1.22 -17.20 -25.83
CA SER A 37 0.81 -18.25 -26.77
C SER A 37 0.90 -19.65 -26.16
N LYS A 38 1.93 -19.96 -25.34
CA LYS A 38 2.07 -21.29 -24.72
C LYS A 38 0.96 -21.62 -23.72
N LYS A 39 0.24 -20.61 -23.22
CA LYS A 39 -0.92 -20.76 -22.32
C LYS A 39 -2.23 -20.78 -23.09
N VAL A 40 -2.40 -19.88 -24.06
CA VAL A 40 -3.65 -19.73 -24.82
C VAL A 40 -3.85 -20.83 -25.87
N THR A 41 -2.77 -21.21 -26.57
CA THR A 41 -2.81 -22.17 -27.69
C THR A 41 -3.39 -23.54 -27.27
N PRO A 42 -2.98 -24.16 -26.15
CA PRO A 42 -3.56 -25.45 -25.72
C PRO A 42 -5.06 -25.40 -25.49
N ILE A 43 -5.57 -24.31 -24.90
CA ILE A 43 -7.00 -24.11 -24.61
C ILE A 43 -7.76 -23.91 -25.92
N SER A 44 -7.26 -23.04 -26.81
CA SER A 44 -7.88 -22.79 -28.12
C SER A 44 -7.92 -24.06 -28.98
N HIS A 45 -6.84 -24.84 -28.96
CA HIS A 45 -6.73 -26.11 -29.67
C HIS A 45 -7.77 -27.12 -29.17
N ALA A 46 -7.87 -27.29 -27.85
CA ALA A 46 -8.83 -28.22 -27.24
C ALA A 46 -10.28 -27.79 -27.51
N PHE A 47 -10.60 -26.52 -27.28
CA PHE A 47 -11.95 -25.98 -27.52
C PHE A 47 -12.36 -26.14 -28.98
N SER A 48 -11.45 -25.84 -29.93
CA SER A 48 -11.70 -25.89 -31.37
C SER A 48 -11.60 -27.29 -31.99
N GLY A 49 -11.47 -28.35 -31.18
CA GLY A 49 -11.44 -29.72 -31.67
C GLY A 49 -10.14 -30.12 -32.41
N GLY A 50 -9.02 -29.48 -32.10
CA GLY A 50 -7.71 -29.88 -32.62
C GLY A 50 -7.23 -29.12 -33.87
N ASN A 51 -7.77 -27.94 -34.14
CA ASN A 51 -7.56 -27.20 -35.39
C ASN A 51 -6.17 -26.53 -35.58
N ILE A 52 -5.26 -26.69 -34.61
CA ILE A 52 -3.89 -26.12 -34.67
C ILE A 52 -2.93 -27.21 -35.12
N VAL A 53 -2.43 -27.11 -36.35
CA VAL A 53 -1.67 -28.17 -37.01
C VAL A 53 -0.17 -28.10 -36.73
N ALA A 54 0.35 -26.89 -36.52
CA ALA A 54 1.76 -26.66 -36.23
C ALA A 54 1.99 -25.28 -35.59
N GLY A 55 3.18 -25.08 -35.03
CA GLY A 55 3.66 -23.75 -34.66
C GLY A 55 5.08 -23.49 -35.10
N VAL A 56 5.43 -22.22 -35.19
CA VAL A 56 6.80 -21.77 -35.46
C VAL A 56 7.38 -21.16 -34.20
N GLN A 57 8.59 -21.57 -33.84
CA GLN A 57 9.43 -20.87 -32.89
C GLN A 57 10.80 -20.64 -33.53
N TYR A 58 11.05 -19.42 -34.02
CA TYR A 58 12.28 -19.14 -34.76
C TYR A 58 13.54 -19.56 -33.99
N GLY A 59 14.33 -20.42 -34.64
CA GLY A 59 15.59 -20.96 -34.11
C GLY A 59 15.45 -22.09 -33.07
N ARG A 60 14.24 -22.55 -32.73
CA ARG A 60 14.01 -23.62 -31.73
C ARG A 60 12.92 -24.59 -32.19
N PRO A 61 13.24 -25.84 -32.56
CA PRO A 61 12.24 -26.85 -32.84
C PRO A 61 11.75 -27.49 -31.52
N GLY A 62 10.62 -28.20 -31.56
CA GLY A 62 10.11 -28.92 -30.41
C GLY A 62 8.66 -29.33 -30.55
N LYS A 63 7.95 -29.32 -29.43
CA LYS A 63 6.52 -29.62 -29.35
C LYS A 63 5.86 -28.84 -28.22
N LEU A 64 4.62 -28.43 -28.40
CA LEU A 64 3.79 -27.85 -27.34
C LEU A 64 2.81 -28.92 -26.86
N LYS A 65 2.86 -29.25 -25.57
CA LYS A 65 1.93 -30.20 -24.96
C LYS A 65 0.54 -29.59 -24.83
N THR A 66 -0.50 -30.34 -25.20
CA THR A 66 -1.90 -29.97 -24.96
C THR A 66 -2.68 -31.14 -24.38
N GLN A 67 -3.94 -30.91 -24.01
CA GLN A 67 -4.81 -31.97 -23.46
C GLN A 67 -5.21 -33.03 -24.49
N ILE A 68 -5.21 -32.69 -25.78
CA ILE A 68 -5.70 -33.56 -26.87
C ILE A 68 -4.60 -34.01 -27.84
N GLY A 69 -3.33 -33.71 -27.53
CA GLY A 69 -2.17 -34.10 -28.34
C GLY A 69 -1.07 -33.05 -28.36
N ASP A 70 0.17 -33.47 -28.67
CA ASP A 70 1.28 -32.54 -28.82
C ASP A 70 1.22 -31.84 -30.19
N ILE A 71 1.34 -30.52 -30.22
CA ILE A 71 1.44 -29.74 -31.46
C ILE A 71 2.92 -29.66 -31.89
N PRO A 72 3.29 -30.01 -33.13
CA PRO A 72 4.67 -29.92 -33.59
C PRO A 72 5.12 -28.46 -33.71
N VAL A 73 6.36 -28.18 -33.27
CA VAL A 73 6.98 -26.85 -33.33
C VAL A 73 8.21 -26.88 -34.20
N TYR A 74 8.23 -26.03 -35.23
CA TYR A 74 9.32 -25.94 -36.21
C TYR A 74 10.14 -24.67 -36.01
N SER A 75 11.38 -24.69 -36.49
CA SER A 75 12.29 -23.54 -36.37
C SER A 75 12.06 -22.48 -37.44
N ARG A 76 11.41 -22.85 -38.55
CA ARG A 76 11.12 -21.99 -39.72
C ARG A 76 9.76 -22.31 -40.32
N LEU A 77 9.12 -21.32 -40.95
CA LEU A 77 7.83 -21.52 -41.61
C LEU A 77 7.93 -22.47 -42.82
N ALA A 78 9.07 -22.47 -43.53
CA ALA A 78 9.35 -23.40 -44.63
C ALA A 78 9.16 -24.88 -44.24
N GLU A 79 9.51 -25.24 -43.00
CA GLU A 79 9.34 -26.61 -42.50
C GLU A 79 7.87 -26.92 -42.23
N VAL A 80 7.08 -25.93 -41.80
CA VAL A 80 5.63 -26.09 -41.65
C VAL A 80 5.01 -26.32 -43.02
N VAL A 81 5.29 -25.45 -43.99
CA VAL A 81 4.78 -25.54 -45.38
C VAL A 81 5.08 -26.92 -46.00
N LYS A 82 6.27 -27.47 -45.76
CA LYS A 82 6.66 -28.79 -46.28
C LYS A 82 5.87 -29.95 -45.66
N ASN A 83 5.47 -29.84 -44.39
CA ASN A 83 4.90 -30.96 -43.62
C ASN A 83 3.39 -30.83 -43.37
N HIS A 84 2.82 -29.64 -43.50
CA HIS A 84 1.44 -29.32 -43.12
C HIS A 84 0.80 -28.36 -44.12
N SER A 85 -0.48 -28.57 -44.40
CA SER A 85 -1.34 -27.55 -45.03
C SER A 85 -1.91 -26.64 -43.94
N TYR A 86 -2.00 -25.35 -44.22
CA TYR A 86 -2.65 -24.37 -43.35
C TYR A 86 -3.34 -23.29 -44.17
N ASP A 87 -4.49 -22.82 -43.67
CA ASP A 87 -5.29 -21.73 -44.26
C ASP A 87 -5.31 -20.49 -43.35
N THR A 88 -4.87 -20.64 -42.10
CA THR A 88 -4.96 -19.60 -41.08
C THR A 88 -3.64 -19.46 -40.33
N ALA A 89 -3.19 -18.22 -40.14
CA ALA A 89 -2.01 -17.94 -39.31
C ALA A 89 -2.35 -17.01 -38.14
N VAL A 90 -1.80 -17.32 -36.96
CA VAL A 90 -1.92 -16.50 -35.75
C VAL A 90 -0.56 -15.98 -35.34
N VAL A 91 -0.42 -14.67 -35.13
CA VAL A 91 0.87 -14.02 -34.87
C VAL A 91 0.99 -13.51 -33.43
N TYR A 92 1.92 -14.11 -32.67
CA TYR A 92 2.30 -13.75 -31.30
C TYR A 92 3.75 -13.21 -31.21
N LEU A 93 4.18 -12.41 -32.18
CA LEU A 93 5.56 -11.91 -32.26
C LEU A 93 5.71 -10.52 -31.63
N PRO A 94 6.90 -10.12 -31.17
CA PRO A 94 7.17 -8.73 -30.82
C PRO A 94 6.83 -7.76 -31.97
N PRO A 95 6.41 -6.51 -31.70
CA PRO A 95 5.87 -5.60 -32.73
C PRO A 95 6.78 -5.43 -33.95
N GLN A 96 8.09 -5.35 -33.73
CA GLN A 96 9.11 -5.18 -34.76
C GLN A 96 9.24 -6.38 -35.72
N ALA A 97 8.77 -7.56 -35.32
CA ALA A 97 8.89 -8.80 -36.08
C ALA A 97 7.60 -9.16 -36.85
N VAL A 98 6.47 -8.52 -36.55
CA VAL A 98 5.17 -8.91 -37.12
C VAL A 98 5.13 -8.72 -38.64
N PHE A 99 5.60 -7.58 -39.15
CA PHE A 99 5.61 -7.31 -40.59
C PHE A 99 6.40 -8.36 -41.38
N TYR A 100 7.56 -8.77 -40.87
CA TYR A 100 8.39 -9.78 -41.53
C TYR A 100 7.72 -11.15 -41.56
N ALA A 101 7.07 -11.56 -40.47
CA ALA A 101 6.33 -12.83 -40.42
C ALA A 101 5.11 -12.83 -41.34
N VAL A 102 4.35 -11.73 -41.40
CA VAL A 102 3.23 -11.57 -42.35
C VAL A 102 3.74 -11.62 -43.78
N THR A 103 4.87 -10.99 -44.07
CA THR A 103 5.49 -11.02 -45.41
C THR A 103 5.92 -12.43 -45.78
N GLU A 104 6.52 -13.18 -44.85
CA GLU A 104 6.90 -14.59 -45.06
C GLU A 104 5.68 -15.46 -45.36
N LEU A 105 4.59 -15.30 -44.60
CA LEU A 105 3.32 -15.99 -44.81
C LEU A 105 2.71 -15.69 -46.20
N CYS A 106 2.64 -14.41 -46.57
CA CYS A 106 2.12 -13.99 -47.86
C CYS A 106 3.01 -14.41 -49.04
N HIS A 107 4.33 -14.50 -48.84
CA HIS A 107 5.25 -14.99 -49.85
C HIS A 107 4.96 -16.45 -50.22
N TYR A 108 4.77 -17.33 -49.23
CA TYR A 108 4.40 -18.73 -49.49
C TYR A 108 3.03 -18.86 -50.19
N LYS A 109 2.06 -18.01 -49.84
CA LYS A 109 0.77 -17.95 -50.55
C LYS A 109 0.94 -17.52 -52.00
N GLY A 110 1.71 -16.45 -52.25
CA GLY A 110 1.95 -15.93 -53.59
C GLY A 110 2.69 -16.91 -54.52
N ASN A 111 3.49 -17.81 -53.96
CA ASN A 111 4.16 -18.88 -54.71
C ASN A 111 3.29 -20.13 -54.90
N GLY A 112 2.05 -20.16 -54.38
CA GLY A 112 1.18 -21.33 -54.42
C GLY A 112 1.63 -22.49 -53.52
N GLU A 113 2.47 -22.21 -52.52
CA GLU A 113 3.02 -23.19 -51.58
C GLU A 113 2.18 -23.31 -50.30
N SER A 114 1.25 -22.37 -50.05
CA SER A 114 0.29 -22.45 -48.94
C SER A 114 -1.12 -22.03 -49.34
N ASP A 115 -2.11 -22.59 -48.64
CA ASP A 115 -3.53 -22.28 -48.82
C ASP A 115 -3.99 -21.11 -47.96
N LEU A 116 -3.06 -20.27 -47.48
CA LEU A 116 -3.36 -19.17 -46.55
C LEU A 116 -4.50 -18.27 -47.07
N GLU A 117 -5.51 -18.06 -46.24
CA GLU A 117 -6.67 -17.20 -46.50
C GLU A 117 -6.75 -16.06 -45.48
N LYS A 118 -6.30 -16.29 -44.24
CA LYS A 118 -6.45 -15.30 -43.15
C LYS A 118 -5.31 -15.28 -42.14
N ILE A 119 -5.03 -14.08 -41.64
CA ILE A 119 -4.02 -13.80 -40.61
C ILE A 119 -4.64 -13.05 -39.44
N ILE A 120 -4.42 -13.54 -38.22
CA ILE A 120 -4.85 -12.90 -36.98
C ILE A 120 -3.62 -12.39 -36.23
N ILE A 121 -3.54 -11.08 -36.01
CA ILE A 121 -2.43 -10.42 -35.33
C ILE A 121 -2.85 -10.05 -33.91
N VAL A 122 -2.30 -10.77 -32.92
CA VAL A 122 -2.60 -10.53 -31.50
C VAL A 122 -1.77 -9.37 -30.94
N THR A 123 -0.54 -9.21 -31.45
CA THR A 123 0.43 -8.22 -31.00
C THR A 123 -0.11 -6.79 -31.01
N GLU A 124 0.10 -6.05 -29.93
CA GLU A 124 -0.21 -4.60 -29.79
C GLU A 124 1.00 -3.72 -30.18
N LYS A 125 0.77 -2.44 -30.48
CA LYS A 125 1.80 -1.39 -30.66
C LYS A 125 2.66 -1.59 -31.89
N ILE A 126 2.04 -2.11 -32.95
CA ILE A 126 2.69 -2.18 -34.25
C ILE A 126 2.74 -0.77 -34.83
N SER A 127 3.86 -0.41 -35.46
CA SER A 127 3.98 0.93 -36.04
C SER A 127 2.94 1.14 -37.16
N VAL A 128 2.44 2.37 -37.33
CA VAL A 128 1.50 2.71 -38.42
C VAL A 128 2.10 2.34 -39.78
N LYS A 129 3.42 2.54 -39.95
CA LYS A 129 4.15 2.14 -41.17
C LYS A 129 3.99 0.65 -41.44
N ASP A 130 4.26 -0.19 -40.44
CA ASP A 130 4.18 -1.65 -40.59
C ASP A 130 2.73 -2.09 -40.83
N GLN A 131 1.75 -1.52 -40.15
CA GLN A 131 0.33 -1.82 -40.39
C GLN A 131 -0.12 -1.51 -41.82
N ARG A 132 0.35 -0.40 -42.42
CA ARG A 132 0.08 -0.06 -43.82
C ARG A 132 0.70 -1.07 -44.78
N MET A 133 1.94 -1.47 -44.53
CA MET A 133 2.64 -2.45 -45.37
C MET A 133 2.00 -3.83 -45.24
N ILE A 134 1.58 -4.23 -44.03
CA ILE A 134 0.79 -5.44 -43.75
C ILE A 134 -0.51 -5.41 -44.56
N ARG A 135 -1.29 -4.32 -44.51
CA ARG A 135 -2.53 -4.21 -45.29
C ARG A 135 -2.24 -4.38 -46.78
N ALA A 136 -1.24 -3.67 -47.30
CA ALA A 136 -0.91 -3.68 -48.72
C ALA A 136 -0.48 -5.08 -49.22
N ILE A 137 0.38 -5.78 -48.49
CA ILE A 137 0.84 -7.11 -48.91
C ILE A 137 -0.28 -8.16 -48.81
N CYS A 138 -1.09 -8.13 -47.75
CA CYS A 138 -2.22 -9.04 -47.61
C CYS A 138 -3.25 -8.82 -48.73
N GLN A 139 -3.51 -7.56 -49.12
CA GLN A 139 -4.38 -7.24 -50.25
C GLN A 139 -3.84 -7.77 -51.58
N ALA A 140 -2.53 -7.63 -51.83
CA ALA A 140 -1.89 -8.14 -53.04
C ALA A 140 -1.86 -9.68 -53.09
N SER A 141 -1.86 -10.34 -51.93
CA SER A 141 -1.87 -11.80 -51.80
C SER A 141 -3.26 -12.41 -51.61
N GLU A 142 -4.33 -11.61 -51.66
CA GLU A 142 -5.71 -12.05 -51.44
C GLU A 142 -5.90 -12.77 -50.09
N VAL A 143 -5.34 -12.18 -49.02
CA VAL A 143 -5.41 -12.68 -47.65
C VAL A 143 -6.12 -11.67 -46.76
N ASP A 144 -7.12 -12.12 -45.99
CA ASP A 144 -7.76 -11.29 -44.98
C ASP A 144 -6.88 -11.14 -43.74
N VAL A 145 -6.86 -9.95 -43.15
CA VAL A 145 -6.05 -9.66 -41.96
C VAL A 145 -6.90 -9.04 -40.85
N PHE A 146 -6.74 -9.56 -39.65
CA PHE A 146 -7.42 -9.16 -38.42
C PHE A 146 -6.42 -8.65 -37.37
N GLY A 147 -6.85 -7.74 -36.50
CA GLY A 147 -5.97 -7.02 -35.58
C GLY A 147 -5.31 -5.81 -36.26
N ALA A 148 -4.17 -5.31 -35.80
CA ALA A 148 -3.37 -5.73 -34.64
C ALA A 148 -4.06 -5.40 -33.30
N ASN A 149 -3.43 -5.73 -32.16
CA ASN A 149 -4.01 -5.56 -30.82
C ASN A 149 -5.37 -6.27 -30.66
N SER A 150 -5.46 -7.52 -31.10
CA SER A 150 -6.71 -8.28 -31.14
C SER A 150 -6.66 -9.50 -30.22
N LEU A 151 -7.75 -9.82 -29.53
CA LEU A 151 -7.92 -11.13 -28.88
C LEU A 151 -8.37 -12.22 -29.88
N GLY A 152 -8.49 -11.90 -31.16
CA GLY A 152 -8.83 -12.83 -32.23
C GLY A 152 -10.32 -12.95 -32.50
N LEU A 153 -10.70 -14.17 -32.85
CA LEU A 153 -11.98 -14.51 -33.48
C LEU A 153 -12.57 -15.73 -32.76
N ALA A 154 -13.88 -15.71 -32.53
CA ALA A 154 -14.61 -16.83 -31.97
C ALA A 154 -15.90 -17.11 -32.73
N ASP A 155 -16.25 -18.38 -32.84
CA ASP A 155 -17.56 -18.88 -33.29
C ASP A 155 -18.15 -19.78 -32.20
N SER A 156 -19.21 -19.28 -31.56
CA SER A 156 -19.86 -19.93 -30.42
C SER A 156 -20.74 -21.12 -30.83
N TRP A 157 -21.17 -21.19 -32.10
CA TRP A 157 -21.94 -22.33 -32.60
C TRP A 157 -21.06 -23.55 -32.84
N ASN A 158 -19.86 -23.30 -33.39
CA ASN A 158 -18.92 -24.33 -33.77
C ASN A 158 -17.89 -24.59 -32.67
N HIS A 159 -17.93 -23.90 -31.53
CA HIS A 159 -16.93 -23.98 -30.47
C HIS A 159 -15.52 -23.75 -31.03
N VAL A 160 -15.33 -22.71 -31.84
CA VAL A 160 -14.02 -22.40 -32.44
C VAL A 160 -13.51 -21.10 -31.86
N ARG A 161 -12.23 -21.09 -31.48
CA ARG A 161 -11.51 -19.90 -31.04
C ARG A 161 -10.13 -19.84 -31.70
N ILE A 162 -9.85 -18.76 -32.40
CA ILE A 162 -8.59 -18.54 -33.12
C ILE A 162 -8.01 -17.18 -32.70
N GLY A 163 -6.73 -17.16 -32.31
CA GLY A 163 -6.05 -15.94 -31.86
C GLY A 163 -5.78 -15.94 -30.35
N GLY A 164 -6.21 -14.86 -29.69
CA GLY A 164 -6.09 -14.60 -28.25
C GLY A 164 -7.11 -15.32 -27.37
N ALA A 165 -7.20 -14.90 -26.11
CA ALA A 165 -8.01 -15.53 -25.07
C ALA A 165 -9.46 -15.01 -25.02
N LEU A 166 -10.17 -15.01 -26.15
CA LEU A 166 -11.63 -14.81 -26.14
C LEU A 166 -12.30 -15.90 -25.29
N GLY A 167 -13.21 -15.52 -24.39
CA GLY A 167 -13.81 -16.41 -23.39
C GLY A 167 -12.88 -16.87 -22.25
N GLY A 168 -11.67 -16.31 -22.12
CA GLY A 168 -10.77 -16.64 -21.01
C GLY A 168 -10.22 -18.07 -21.03
N ASP A 169 -10.00 -18.66 -19.85
CA ASP A 169 -9.45 -20.02 -19.72
C ASP A 169 -10.51 -21.13 -19.91
N ASN A 170 -11.80 -20.79 -19.71
CA ASN A 170 -12.97 -21.68 -19.88
C ASN A 170 -13.93 -21.08 -20.94
N PRO A 171 -13.57 -21.11 -22.23
CA PRO A 171 -14.31 -20.44 -23.30
C PRO A 171 -15.80 -20.80 -23.37
N GLU A 172 -16.18 -22.02 -22.98
CA GLU A 172 -17.56 -22.51 -22.91
C GLU A 172 -18.47 -21.72 -21.96
N GLU A 173 -17.92 -21.02 -20.97
CA GLU A 173 -18.71 -20.20 -20.04
C GLU A 173 -19.20 -18.90 -20.70
N THR A 174 -18.42 -18.34 -21.63
CA THR A 174 -18.69 -17.06 -22.31
C THR A 174 -19.23 -17.25 -23.73
N LEU A 175 -18.67 -18.19 -24.50
CA LEU A 175 -18.99 -18.43 -25.90
C LEU A 175 -20.23 -19.32 -26.05
N LEU A 176 -21.36 -18.86 -25.50
CA LEU A 176 -22.62 -19.56 -25.62
C LEU A 176 -23.27 -19.33 -26.97
N LYS A 177 -23.72 -20.41 -27.60
CA LYS A 177 -24.48 -20.39 -28.85
C LYS A 177 -25.74 -19.51 -28.72
N GLY A 178 -25.87 -18.55 -29.63
CA GLY A 178 -27.07 -17.72 -29.77
C GLY A 178 -27.10 -16.96 -31.08
N SER A 179 -27.74 -15.79 -31.11
CA SER A 179 -28.07 -15.09 -32.36
C SER A 179 -27.49 -13.67 -32.48
N THR A 180 -26.65 -13.22 -31.54
CA THR A 180 -26.00 -11.90 -31.59
C THR A 180 -24.54 -11.97 -32.05
N ALA A 181 -24.14 -11.19 -33.05
CA ALA A 181 -22.73 -11.05 -33.44
C ALA A 181 -22.10 -9.84 -32.74
N ILE A 182 -20.92 -10.00 -32.15
CA ILE A 182 -20.21 -8.93 -31.45
C ILE A 182 -18.99 -8.51 -32.26
N HIS A 183 -18.87 -7.21 -32.53
CA HIS A 183 -17.65 -6.59 -33.05
C HIS A 183 -17.12 -5.58 -32.03
N SER A 184 -15.93 -5.82 -31.51
CA SER A 184 -15.37 -5.00 -30.43
C SER A 184 -13.94 -4.56 -30.74
N ASN A 185 -13.70 -3.25 -30.63
CA ASN A 185 -12.34 -2.70 -30.63
C ASN A 185 -11.49 -3.22 -29.45
N SER A 186 -12.13 -3.61 -28.34
CA SER A 186 -11.47 -4.21 -27.18
C SER A 186 -11.88 -5.67 -27.00
N GLY A 187 -10.93 -6.59 -27.11
CA GLY A 187 -11.24 -8.02 -26.94
C GLY A 187 -11.84 -8.34 -25.56
N ASN A 188 -11.34 -7.70 -24.49
CA ASN A 188 -11.87 -7.92 -23.15
C ASN A 188 -13.34 -7.49 -23.03
N PHE A 189 -13.71 -6.34 -23.61
CA PHE A 189 -15.11 -5.92 -23.62
C PHE A 189 -15.98 -6.80 -24.51
N GLY A 190 -15.42 -7.44 -25.54
CA GLY A 190 -16.11 -8.49 -26.29
C GLY A 190 -16.56 -9.64 -25.36
N ASN A 191 -15.67 -10.11 -24.48
CA ASN A 191 -16.01 -11.12 -23.47
C ASN A 191 -17.03 -10.60 -22.46
N THR A 192 -16.84 -9.39 -21.93
CA THR A 192 -17.75 -8.81 -20.92
C THR A 192 -19.16 -8.60 -21.47
N ILE A 193 -19.29 -8.14 -22.72
CA ILE A 193 -20.60 -7.98 -23.36
C ILE A 193 -21.28 -9.34 -23.52
N ALA A 194 -20.56 -10.35 -24.02
CA ALA A 194 -21.10 -11.71 -24.12
C ALA A 194 -21.56 -12.25 -22.77
N GLU A 195 -20.79 -11.99 -21.70
CA GLU A 195 -21.16 -12.36 -20.33
C GLU A 195 -22.45 -11.66 -19.87
N TYR A 196 -22.58 -10.37 -20.17
CA TYR A 196 -23.75 -9.58 -19.79
C TYR A 196 -25.01 -10.02 -20.55
N LEU A 197 -24.91 -10.31 -21.85
CA LEU A 197 -26.06 -10.76 -22.64
C LEU A 197 -26.72 -12.04 -22.10
N LYS A 198 -25.96 -12.89 -21.39
CA LYS A 198 -26.50 -14.10 -20.75
C LYS A 198 -27.58 -13.81 -19.72
N THR A 199 -27.55 -12.62 -19.08
CA THR A 199 -28.55 -12.25 -18.06
C THR A 199 -29.94 -12.07 -18.64
N GLU A 200 -30.06 -11.93 -19.98
CA GLU A 200 -31.34 -11.87 -20.71
C GLU A 200 -31.54 -13.09 -21.64
N GLY A 201 -30.71 -14.12 -21.47
CA GLY A 201 -30.82 -15.36 -22.24
C GLY A 201 -30.33 -15.24 -23.69
N ILE A 202 -29.48 -14.27 -23.98
CA ILE A 202 -28.99 -13.98 -25.33
C ILE A 202 -27.57 -14.50 -25.48
N GLY A 203 -27.34 -15.36 -26.48
CA GLY A 203 -26.04 -15.90 -26.81
C GLY A 203 -25.40 -15.21 -28.01
N THR A 204 -24.21 -15.66 -28.37
CA THR A 204 -23.45 -15.10 -29.48
C THR A 204 -23.39 -16.05 -30.68
N THR A 205 -23.31 -15.49 -31.89
CA THR A 205 -22.87 -16.23 -33.08
C THR A 205 -21.35 -16.20 -33.14
N ASN A 206 -20.81 -14.98 -33.24
CA ASN A 206 -19.39 -14.72 -33.36
C ASN A 206 -18.98 -13.56 -32.45
N ILE A 207 -17.75 -13.62 -31.94
CA ILE A 207 -17.09 -12.48 -31.31
C ILE A 207 -15.85 -12.15 -32.14
N VAL A 208 -15.82 -10.93 -32.68
CA VAL A 208 -14.72 -10.39 -33.47
C VAL A 208 -14.03 -9.30 -32.66
N SER A 209 -12.81 -9.57 -32.21
CA SER A 209 -11.94 -8.53 -31.69
C SER A 209 -11.23 -7.88 -32.87
N SER A 210 -11.68 -6.69 -33.29
CA SER A 210 -11.00 -5.94 -34.36
C SER A 210 -9.66 -5.37 -33.91
N GLY A 211 -9.53 -5.17 -32.59
CA GLY A 211 -8.41 -4.49 -31.96
C GLY A 211 -8.49 -2.97 -32.09
N LYS A 212 -7.54 -2.27 -31.48
CA LYS A 212 -7.50 -0.80 -31.48
C LYS A 212 -6.11 -0.22 -31.67
N ASP A 213 -5.40 -0.76 -32.64
CA ASP A 213 -4.28 -0.07 -33.26
C ASP A 213 -4.79 1.01 -34.24
N THR A 214 -3.92 1.85 -34.79
CA THR A 214 -4.33 3.03 -35.60
C THR A 214 -5.06 2.65 -36.89
N ILE A 215 -4.72 1.50 -37.50
CA ILE A 215 -5.38 0.98 -38.70
C ILE A 215 -6.13 -0.28 -38.33
N ILE A 216 -7.46 -0.23 -38.45
CA ILE A 216 -8.32 -1.40 -38.27
C ILE A 216 -8.31 -2.21 -39.57
N GLN A 217 -7.78 -3.43 -39.51
CA GLN A 217 -7.57 -4.26 -40.69
C GLN A 217 -8.87 -4.93 -41.18
N PHE A 218 -9.73 -5.35 -40.25
CA PHE A 218 -11.10 -5.83 -40.55
C PHE A 218 -12.07 -4.93 -39.79
N ALA A 219 -12.72 -4.01 -40.51
CA ALA A 219 -13.43 -2.89 -39.92
C ALA A 219 -14.94 -3.12 -39.89
N ALA A 220 -15.68 -2.07 -39.50
CA ALA A 220 -17.13 -2.12 -39.31
C ALA A 220 -17.88 -2.54 -40.59
N ALA A 221 -17.45 -2.05 -41.75
CA ALA A 221 -18.12 -2.34 -43.02
C ALA A 221 -18.02 -3.82 -43.40
N GLU A 222 -16.83 -4.42 -43.32
CA GLU A 222 -16.62 -5.83 -43.59
C GLU A 222 -17.38 -6.72 -42.59
N PHE A 223 -17.38 -6.34 -41.32
CA PHE A 223 -18.12 -7.04 -40.28
C PHE A 223 -19.64 -7.01 -40.53
N LEU A 224 -20.22 -5.84 -40.78
CA LEU A 224 -21.67 -5.70 -41.00
C LEU A 224 -22.11 -6.43 -42.27
N TYR A 225 -21.33 -6.34 -43.34
CA TYR A 225 -21.57 -7.11 -44.56
C TYR A 225 -21.54 -8.62 -44.30
N ALA A 226 -20.52 -9.13 -43.63
CA ALA A 226 -20.43 -10.54 -43.26
C ALA A 226 -21.57 -10.96 -42.31
N ALA A 227 -21.98 -10.07 -41.41
CA ALA A 227 -23.07 -10.29 -40.47
C ALA A 227 -24.42 -10.37 -41.18
N GLN A 228 -24.68 -9.53 -42.19
CA GLN A 228 -25.89 -9.62 -43.03
C GLN A 228 -26.01 -11.01 -43.66
N ASN A 229 -24.90 -11.53 -44.20
CA ASN A 229 -24.83 -12.79 -44.91
C ASN A 229 -24.75 -14.04 -44.01
N ASP A 230 -24.77 -13.88 -42.68
CA ASP A 230 -24.87 -15.00 -41.74
C ASP A 230 -26.31 -15.14 -41.23
N GLU A 231 -26.99 -16.21 -41.65
CA GLU A 231 -28.39 -16.49 -41.26
C GLU A 231 -28.57 -16.73 -39.76
N ARG A 232 -27.52 -17.13 -39.05
CA ARG A 232 -27.52 -17.33 -37.58
C ARG A 232 -27.61 -15.98 -36.85
N THR A 233 -27.03 -14.95 -37.44
CA THR A 233 -26.92 -13.62 -36.84
C THR A 233 -28.22 -12.84 -37.06
N LYS A 234 -28.85 -12.39 -35.98
CA LYS A 234 -30.08 -11.58 -35.96
C LYS A 234 -29.85 -10.16 -35.48
N LEU A 235 -28.83 -9.94 -34.66
CA LEU A 235 -28.45 -8.66 -34.07
C LEU A 235 -26.94 -8.47 -34.16
N ALA A 236 -26.49 -7.27 -34.50
CA ALA A 236 -25.08 -6.87 -34.41
C ALA A 236 -24.87 -5.96 -33.20
N LEU A 237 -23.88 -6.24 -32.36
CA LEU A 237 -23.48 -5.38 -31.25
C LEU A 237 -22.05 -4.90 -31.47
N MET A 238 -21.88 -3.58 -31.52
CA MET A 238 -20.62 -2.93 -31.80
C MET A 238 -20.12 -2.13 -30.59
N TYR A 239 -18.96 -2.50 -30.06
CA TYR A 239 -18.24 -1.72 -29.05
C TYR A 239 -17.16 -0.87 -29.71
N ILE A 240 -17.31 0.45 -29.58
CA ILE A 240 -16.66 1.44 -30.42
C ILE A 240 -15.83 2.41 -29.59
N GLU A 241 -14.56 2.57 -29.96
CA GLU A 241 -13.64 3.54 -29.37
C GLU A 241 -13.38 4.74 -30.32
N PRO A 242 -13.00 5.92 -29.78
CA PRO A 242 -12.67 7.11 -30.59
C PRO A 242 -11.53 6.87 -31.59
N GLY A 243 -11.45 7.70 -32.62
CA GLY A 243 -10.42 7.66 -33.67
C GLY A 243 -10.82 6.81 -34.88
N GLY A 244 -10.63 7.36 -36.08
CA GLY A 244 -10.98 6.77 -37.38
C GLY A 244 -12.43 6.98 -37.80
N PHE A 245 -12.66 6.92 -39.11
CA PHE A 245 -13.97 7.13 -39.77
C PHE A 245 -14.62 5.84 -40.26
N TYR A 246 -14.11 4.68 -39.86
CA TYR A 246 -14.52 3.40 -40.42
C TYR A 246 -15.95 3.00 -40.02
N GLU A 247 -16.47 3.46 -38.89
CA GLU A 247 -17.89 3.30 -38.54
C GLU A 247 -18.79 4.19 -39.41
N LYS A 248 -18.44 5.47 -39.60
CA LYS A 248 -19.19 6.38 -40.47
C LYS A 248 -19.24 5.87 -41.90
N GLN A 249 -18.10 5.43 -42.42
CA GLN A 249 -18.01 4.83 -43.75
C GLN A 249 -18.92 3.61 -43.90
N ALA A 250 -19.02 2.76 -42.88
CA ALA A 250 -19.92 1.61 -42.90
C ALA A 250 -21.39 2.03 -42.99
N LEU A 251 -21.81 3.01 -42.18
CA LEU A 251 -23.18 3.55 -42.19
C LEU A 251 -23.50 4.22 -43.54
N ASP A 252 -22.58 5.05 -44.04
CA ASP A 252 -22.75 5.74 -45.33
C ASP A 252 -22.85 4.72 -46.49
N TRP A 253 -22.06 3.64 -46.48
CA TRP A 253 -22.14 2.60 -47.51
C TRP A 253 -23.44 1.79 -47.46
N ILE A 254 -24.04 1.63 -46.28
CA ILE A 254 -25.37 1.03 -46.14
C ILE A 254 -26.43 1.94 -46.75
N GLU A 255 -26.43 3.24 -46.41
CA GLU A 255 -27.39 4.22 -46.93
C GLU A 255 -27.21 4.49 -48.44
N GLU A 256 -25.97 4.45 -48.95
CA GLU A 256 -25.65 4.53 -50.38
C GLU A 256 -26.02 3.24 -51.14
N GLY A 257 -26.44 2.17 -50.45
CA GLY A 257 -26.82 0.90 -51.05
C GLY A 257 -25.65 0.10 -51.64
N LYS A 258 -24.42 0.32 -51.18
CA LYS A 258 -23.24 -0.46 -51.63
C LYS A 258 -23.31 -1.91 -51.16
N PHE A 259 -23.87 -2.14 -49.98
CA PHE A 259 -24.31 -3.46 -49.54
C PHE A 259 -25.55 -3.34 -48.67
N GLU A 260 -26.38 -4.38 -48.68
CA GLU A 260 -27.61 -4.42 -47.89
C GLU A 260 -27.31 -4.75 -46.42
N PHE A 261 -27.98 -4.08 -45.49
CA PHE A 261 -27.92 -4.42 -44.07
C PHE A 261 -29.27 -4.12 -43.40
N ASN A 262 -30.00 -5.18 -43.03
CA ASN A 262 -31.38 -5.07 -42.50
C ASN A 262 -31.52 -5.61 -41.06
N LYS A 263 -30.40 -5.91 -40.41
CA LYS A 263 -30.38 -6.38 -39.01
C LYS A 263 -30.19 -5.17 -38.10
N PRO A 264 -30.77 -5.15 -36.89
CA PRO A 264 -30.50 -4.05 -35.96
C PRO A 264 -29.04 -4.03 -35.50
N ILE A 265 -28.56 -2.84 -35.16
CA ILE A 265 -27.24 -2.61 -34.55
C ILE A 265 -27.43 -2.02 -33.14
N ILE A 266 -26.73 -2.58 -32.15
CA ILE A 266 -26.48 -1.90 -30.88
C ILE A 266 -25.11 -1.26 -30.94
N ALA A 267 -25.03 0.06 -30.82
CA ALA A 267 -23.77 0.78 -30.78
C ALA A 267 -23.44 1.26 -29.36
N CYS A 268 -22.30 0.83 -28.81
CA CYS A 268 -21.75 1.34 -27.56
C CYS A 268 -20.50 2.17 -27.85
N VAL A 269 -20.65 3.49 -27.92
CA VAL A 269 -19.53 4.41 -28.11
C VAL A 269 -18.97 4.82 -26.74
N THR A 270 -17.68 4.58 -26.52
CA THR A 270 -17.01 4.92 -25.26
C THR A 270 -16.03 6.08 -25.42
N GLY A 271 -15.48 6.57 -24.30
CA GLY A 271 -14.33 7.47 -24.32
C GLY A 271 -14.63 8.98 -24.27
N ARG A 272 -15.87 9.40 -23.95
CA ARG A 272 -16.23 10.82 -23.74
C ARG A 272 -15.25 11.56 -22.82
N TRP A 273 -14.80 10.91 -21.75
CA TRP A 273 -13.86 11.47 -20.76
C TRP A 273 -12.48 11.85 -21.34
N LYS A 274 -12.10 11.32 -22.51
CA LYS A 274 -10.81 11.63 -23.16
C LYS A 274 -10.72 13.06 -23.65
N SER A 275 -11.85 13.72 -23.92
CA SER A 275 -11.89 15.15 -24.27
C SER A 275 -11.27 16.05 -23.20
N ASN A 276 -11.23 15.60 -21.94
CA ASN A 276 -10.74 16.36 -20.79
C ASN A 276 -9.27 16.07 -20.42
N ILE A 277 -8.53 15.30 -21.24
CA ILE A 277 -7.18 14.84 -20.89
C ILE A 277 -6.19 15.15 -22.03
N SER A 278 -5.07 15.78 -21.68
CA SER A 278 -3.99 16.17 -22.62
C SER A 278 -2.98 15.04 -22.93
N ARG A 279 -3.19 13.84 -22.38
CA ARG A 279 -2.29 12.68 -22.47
C ARG A 279 -3.01 11.47 -23.06
N ALA A 280 -2.34 10.76 -23.98
CA ALA A 280 -2.83 9.50 -24.51
C ALA A 280 -3.04 8.47 -23.38
N VAL A 281 -4.24 7.92 -23.29
CA VAL A 281 -4.67 6.94 -22.29
C VAL A 281 -5.39 5.79 -22.99
N GLY A 282 -4.94 4.56 -22.75
CA GLY A 282 -5.46 3.35 -23.39
C GLY A 282 -4.76 2.97 -24.70
N HIS A 283 -5.48 2.32 -25.61
CA HIS A 283 -4.98 1.78 -26.87
C HIS A 283 -4.41 2.85 -27.83
N ALA A 284 -3.38 2.48 -28.61
CA ALA A 284 -2.63 3.39 -29.47
C ALA A 284 -3.47 4.09 -30.56
N GLY A 285 -4.53 3.44 -31.05
CA GLY A 285 -5.44 4.00 -32.07
C GLY A 285 -6.59 4.84 -31.52
N ALA A 286 -6.70 5.02 -30.20
CA ALA A 286 -7.80 5.73 -29.58
C ALA A 286 -7.53 7.24 -29.35
N LEU A 287 -6.73 7.82 -30.25
CA LEU A 287 -6.50 9.26 -30.40
C LEU A 287 -7.51 9.80 -31.42
N ALA A 288 -8.25 10.84 -31.04
CA ALA A 288 -9.16 11.53 -31.94
C ALA A 288 -8.43 12.68 -32.67
N GLY A 289 -8.69 12.81 -33.97
CA GLY A 289 -8.46 14.02 -34.76
C GLY A 289 -9.71 14.91 -34.79
N SER A 290 -9.77 15.85 -35.74
CA SER A 290 -10.94 16.71 -35.93
C SER A 290 -12.12 15.90 -36.50
N ASN A 291 -13.17 15.71 -35.68
CA ASN A 291 -14.46 15.06 -36.00
C ASN A 291 -14.50 13.51 -36.00
N ASP A 292 -13.64 12.80 -35.27
CA ASP A 292 -13.75 11.34 -35.06
C ASP A 292 -13.66 10.95 -33.56
N ASP A 293 -13.97 11.90 -32.68
CA ASP A 293 -14.12 11.70 -31.25
C ASP A 293 -15.39 10.92 -30.89
N ALA A 294 -15.55 10.61 -29.59
CA ALA A 294 -16.71 9.87 -29.10
C ALA A 294 -18.04 10.57 -29.45
N GLU A 295 -18.12 11.89 -29.28
CA GLU A 295 -19.35 12.65 -29.51
C GLU A 295 -19.74 12.68 -31.00
N SER A 296 -18.75 12.80 -31.89
CA SER A 296 -18.96 12.72 -33.34
C SER A 296 -19.47 11.35 -33.74
N LYS A 297 -18.87 10.28 -33.21
CA LYS A 297 -19.32 8.90 -33.44
C LYS A 297 -20.73 8.66 -32.91
N GLU A 298 -21.05 9.16 -31.72
CA GLU A 298 -22.40 9.08 -31.16
C GLU A 298 -23.44 9.73 -32.09
N LYS A 299 -23.15 10.94 -32.60
CA LYS A 299 -24.02 11.63 -33.55
C LYS A 299 -24.24 10.82 -34.84
N TRP A 300 -23.19 10.20 -35.39
CA TRP A 300 -23.33 9.37 -36.60
C TRP A 300 -24.32 8.22 -36.41
N PHE A 301 -24.29 7.56 -35.24
CA PHE A 301 -25.22 6.49 -34.93
C PHE A 301 -26.62 7.01 -34.60
N ASP A 302 -26.74 8.12 -33.88
CA ASP A 302 -28.04 8.74 -33.56
C ASP A 302 -28.78 9.17 -34.84
N GLU A 303 -28.06 9.80 -35.78
CA GLU A 303 -28.58 10.17 -37.10
C GLU A 303 -29.00 8.95 -37.92
N TYR A 304 -28.22 7.86 -37.87
CA TYR A 304 -28.53 6.64 -38.61
C TYR A 304 -29.74 5.88 -38.02
N PHE A 305 -29.85 5.80 -36.69
CA PHE A 305 -30.91 5.05 -36.02
C PHE A 305 -32.23 5.80 -35.94
N GLU A 306 -32.21 7.13 -35.98
CA GLU A 306 -33.40 8.00 -35.89
C GLU A 306 -34.23 7.76 -34.60
N VAL A 307 -33.57 7.29 -33.53
CA VAL A 307 -34.15 7.08 -32.19
C VAL A 307 -33.22 7.67 -31.12
N PRO A 308 -33.76 8.06 -29.95
CA PRO A 308 -32.91 8.51 -28.84
C PRO A 308 -31.97 7.40 -28.35
N VAL A 309 -30.97 7.80 -27.56
CA VAL A 309 -30.13 6.86 -26.83
C VAL A 309 -30.98 5.96 -25.92
N PHE A 310 -30.64 4.69 -25.83
CA PHE A 310 -31.36 3.71 -25.05
C PHE A 310 -31.41 4.10 -23.56
N ASP A 311 -32.61 4.08 -23.01
CA ASP A 311 -32.90 4.28 -21.60
C ASP A 311 -33.57 3.00 -21.06
N PRO A 312 -32.95 2.32 -20.08
CA PRO A 312 -33.56 1.15 -19.43
C PRO A 312 -34.96 1.38 -18.85
N ASP A 313 -35.30 2.63 -18.49
CA ASP A 313 -36.62 2.98 -17.96
C ASP A 313 -37.70 3.07 -19.07
N PHE A 314 -37.28 3.19 -20.33
CA PHE A 314 -38.14 3.24 -21.52
C PHE A 314 -37.64 2.28 -22.61
N PRO A 315 -37.61 0.96 -22.35
CA PRO A 315 -36.98 -0.02 -23.22
C PRO A 315 -37.62 -0.13 -24.61
N GLU A 316 -38.87 0.31 -24.77
CA GLU A 316 -39.60 0.36 -26.04
C GLU A 316 -39.04 1.37 -27.06
N ASN A 317 -38.20 2.32 -26.64
CA ASN A 317 -37.61 3.35 -27.49
C ASN A 317 -36.42 2.83 -28.32
N VAL A 318 -36.64 1.75 -29.07
CA VAL A 318 -35.65 1.15 -29.98
C VAL A 318 -36.16 1.17 -31.43
N GLY A 319 -35.25 1.34 -32.40
CA GLY A 319 -35.58 1.40 -33.81
C GLY A 319 -35.30 0.09 -34.55
N LYS A 320 -35.94 -0.12 -35.72
CA LYS A 320 -35.67 -1.28 -36.58
C LYS A 320 -34.20 -1.34 -37.06
N LYS A 321 -33.57 -0.18 -37.25
CA LYS A 321 -32.14 -0.07 -37.60
C LYS A 321 -31.22 -0.34 -36.42
N GLY A 322 -31.70 -0.20 -35.18
CA GLY A 322 -30.87 -0.34 -33.99
C GLY A 322 -31.13 0.73 -32.92
N VAL A 323 -30.19 0.82 -31.98
CA VAL A 323 -30.17 1.83 -30.91
C VAL A 323 -28.74 2.03 -30.40
N ARG A 324 -28.44 3.25 -29.92
CA ARG A 324 -27.19 3.53 -29.21
C ARG A 324 -27.35 3.30 -27.70
N ILE A 325 -26.34 2.72 -27.05
CA ILE A 325 -26.26 2.58 -25.59
C ILE A 325 -25.10 3.41 -25.02
N THR A 326 -25.27 3.91 -23.80
CA THR A 326 -24.24 4.71 -23.08
C THR A 326 -23.19 3.87 -22.36
N SER A 327 -23.54 2.63 -22.04
CA SER A 327 -22.71 1.69 -21.28
C SER A 327 -23.04 0.27 -21.71
N ILE A 328 -22.03 -0.59 -21.73
CA ILE A 328 -22.20 -2.03 -22.01
C ILE A 328 -23.17 -2.71 -21.02
N GLN A 329 -23.39 -2.13 -19.83
CA GLN A 329 -24.36 -2.63 -18.85
C GLN A 329 -25.81 -2.58 -19.37
N HIS A 330 -26.11 -1.70 -20.33
CA HIS A 330 -27.42 -1.61 -20.95
C HIS A 330 -27.57 -2.55 -22.16
N ALA A 331 -26.50 -3.20 -22.60
CA ALA A 331 -26.54 -4.12 -23.74
C ALA A 331 -27.59 -5.25 -23.60
N PRO A 332 -27.76 -5.90 -22.43
CA PRO A 332 -28.74 -6.98 -22.30
C PRO A 332 -30.17 -6.49 -22.52
N LEU A 333 -30.56 -5.39 -21.86
CA LEU A 333 -31.90 -4.83 -21.98
C LEU A 333 -32.17 -4.26 -23.38
N ALA A 334 -31.18 -3.60 -24.00
CA ALA A 334 -31.31 -3.09 -25.37
C ALA A 334 -31.45 -4.23 -26.39
N ALA A 335 -30.67 -5.31 -26.23
CA ALA A 335 -30.78 -6.49 -27.08
C ALA A 335 -32.13 -7.19 -26.90
N LYS A 336 -32.60 -7.31 -25.67
CA LYS A 336 -33.92 -7.86 -25.34
C LYS A 336 -35.05 -7.04 -26.00
N ALA A 337 -35.02 -5.72 -25.87
CA ALA A 337 -35.99 -4.83 -26.50
C ALA A 337 -36.02 -4.96 -28.03
N LEU A 338 -34.86 -5.06 -28.68
CA LEU A 338 -34.76 -5.28 -30.13
C LEU A 338 -35.27 -6.67 -30.54
N TYR A 339 -35.00 -7.71 -29.75
CA TYR A 339 -35.53 -9.05 -29.97
C TYR A 339 -37.06 -9.04 -29.91
N ASP A 340 -37.63 -8.39 -28.90
CA ASP A 340 -39.07 -8.26 -28.74
C ASP A 340 -39.70 -7.47 -29.90
N LEU A 341 -39.07 -6.37 -30.34
CA LEU A 341 -39.50 -5.58 -31.52
C LEU A 341 -39.51 -6.43 -32.80
N MET A 342 -38.55 -7.35 -32.96
CA MET A 342 -38.43 -8.24 -34.12
C MET A 342 -39.25 -9.54 -33.98
N GLY A 343 -39.87 -9.80 -32.83
CA GLY A 343 -40.56 -11.06 -32.55
C GLY A 343 -39.62 -12.27 -32.40
N ILE A 344 -38.37 -12.05 -31.97
CA ILE A 344 -37.35 -13.08 -31.75
C ILE A 344 -37.37 -13.49 -30.28
N LYS A 345 -37.36 -14.80 -30.01
CA LYS A 345 -37.25 -15.34 -28.64
C LYS A 345 -35.78 -15.33 -28.17
N SER A 346 -35.57 -15.22 -26.86
CA SER A 346 -34.24 -15.44 -26.26
C SER A 346 -33.67 -16.80 -26.65
N ASP A 347 -32.35 -16.88 -26.80
CA ASP A 347 -31.66 -18.08 -27.28
C ASP A 347 -31.69 -19.22 -26.25
N PHE A 348 -31.72 -18.86 -24.96
CA PHE A 348 -31.81 -19.77 -23.82
C PHE A 348 -32.43 -19.06 -22.59
N GLU A 349 -32.69 -19.81 -21.51
CA GLU A 349 -33.16 -19.23 -20.24
C GLU A 349 -32.11 -18.29 -19.63
N PRO A 350 -32.50 -17.07 -19.19
CA PRO A 350 -31.62 -16.12 -18.50
C PRO A 350 -30.73 -16.73 -17.42
N LYS A 351 -29.45 -16.34 -17.38
CA LYS A 351 -28.46 -16.81 -16.40
C LYS A 351 -27.78 -15.65 -15.69
N GLY A 352 -27.88 -15.62 -14.35
CA GLY A 352 -27.22 -14.62 -13.51
C GLY A 352 -27.86 -13.24 -13.58
N ASP A 353 -27.15 -12.25 -13.04
CA ASP A 353 -27.56 -10.85 -13.02
C ASP A 353 -26.31 -9.95 -12.83
N LEU A 354 -26.46 -8.65 -13.09
CA LEU A 354 -25.38 -7.66 -12.96
C LEU A 354 -25.33 -6.99 -11.57
N SER A 355 -26.01 -7.52 -10.56
CA SER A 355 -25.99 -6.93 -9.22
C SER A 355 -24.60 -7.08 -8.57
N LEU A 356 -24.23 -6.10 -7.77
CA LEU A 356 -22.96 -6.12 -7.03
C LEU A 356 -23.03 -7.19 -5.93
N LYS A 357 -22.17 -8.20 -6.04
CA LYS A 357 -22.10 -9.38 -5.16
C LYS A 357 -20.78 -9.42 -4.40
N PRO A 358 -20.61 -8.63 -3.33
CA PRO A 358 -19.36 -8.57 -2.61
C PRO A 358 -19.12 -9.88 -1.84
N TRP A 359 -18.03 -10.58 -2.11
CA TRP A 359 -17.64 -11.78 -1.36
C TRP A 359 -16.86 -11.45 -0.08
N MET A 360 -16.26 -10.26 -0.02
CA MET A 360 -15.39 -9.81 1.05
C MET A 360 -15.77 -8.38 1.46
N GLY A 361 -15.61 -8.08 2.74
CA GLY A 361 -16.00 -6.80 3.33
C GLY A 361 -15.45 -6.67 4.74
N ASN A 362 -14.98 -5.47 5.06
CA ASN A 362 -14.48 -5.07 6.37
C ASN A 362 -14.90 -3.62 6.62
N ASP A 363 -15.88 -3.44 7.49
CA ASP A 363 -16.39 -2.11 7.81
C ASP A 363 -15.52 -1.39 8.85
N PHE A 364 -14.41 -2.00 9.31
CA PHE A 364 -13.52 -1.48 10.35
C PHE A 364 -14.27 -1.05 11.63
N ASN A 365 -15.36 -1.75 11.95
CA ASN A 365 -16.30 -1.43 13.04
C ASN A 365 -17.03 -0.08 12.89
N ILE A 366 -17.06 0.49 11.69
CA ILE A 366 -17.89 1.65 11.36
C ILE A 366 -19.33 1.16 11.20
N LYS A 367 -20.26 1.74 11.96
CA LYS A 367 -21.70 1.48 11.80
C LYS A 367 -22.21 2.22 10.57
N LEU A 368 -22.40 1.49 9.47
CA LEU A 368 -22.97 2.05 8.24
C LEU A 368 -24.51 1.95 8.25
N PRO A 369 -25.23 2.98 7.73
CA PRO A 369 -26.66 2.89 7.45
C PRO A 369 -27.00 1.72 6.51
N PRO A 370 -28.18 1.08 6.61
CA PRO A 370 -28.54 -0.08 5.78
C PRO A 370 -28.42 0.15 4.28
N ASN A 371 -28.72 1.37 3.81
CA ASN A 371 -28.63 1.73 2.39
C ASN A 371 -27.20 1.93 1.86
N LEU A 372 -26.21 2.04 2.75
CA LEU A 372 -24.78 2.12 2.42
C LEU A 372 -24.04 0.82 2.77
N ARG A 373 -24.70 -0.09 3.47
CA ARG A 373 -24.15 -1.37 3.87
C ARG A 373 -24.29 -2.34 2.69
N LEU A 374 -23.16 -2.81 2.21
CA LEU A 374 -23.12 -3.87 1.21
C LEU A 374 -23.00 -5.22 1.92
N ASP A 375 -24.08 -5.99 1.93
CA ASP A 375 -24.05 -7.30 2.56
C ASP A 375 -23.24 -8.28 1.73
N LYS A 376 -22.35 -9.00 2.41
CA LYS A 376 -21.52 -10.03 1.78
C LYS A 376 -22.40 -11.18 1.33
N VAL A 377 -22.23 -11.62 0.10
CA VAL A 377 -22.84 -12.85 -0.41
C VAL A 377 -21.84 -13.99 -0.36
N GLU A 378 -22.34 -15.21 -0.34
CA GLU A 378 -21.50 -16.40 -0.42
C GLU A 378 -20.78 -16.43 -1.79
N ALA A 379 -19.47 -16.67 -1.75
CA ALA A 379 -18.68 -16.77 -2.97
C ALA A 379 -18.96 -18.11 -3.68
N LEU A 380 -18.68 -18.16 -4.98
CA LEU A 380 -18.76 -19.41 -5.73
C LEU A 380 -17.56 -20.32 -5.39
N GLU A 381 -17.72 -21.63 -5.44
CA GLU A 381 -16.59 -22.55 -5.34
C GLU A 381 -15.72 -22.50 -6.61
N PRO A 382 -14.38 -22.62 -6.52
CA PRO A 382 -13.59 -22.92 -5.31
C PRO A 382 -13.22 -21.68 -4.46
N TYR A 383 -13.66 -20.48 -4.86
CA TYR A 383 -13.26 -19.22 -4.20
C TYR A 383 -13.79 -19.11 -2.78
N ASN A 384 -14.99 -19.63 -2.50
CA ASN A 384 -15.55 -19.66 -1.15
C ASN A 384 -14.62 -20.34 -0.16
N LYS A 385 -14.15 -21.55 -0.48
CA LYS A 385 -13.17 -22.27 0.33
C LYS A 385 -11.87 -21.48 0.53
N GLN A 386 -11.37 -20.83 -0.52
CA GLN A 386 -10.15 -20.02 -0.42
C GLN A 386 -10.33 -18.80 0.49
N ILE A 387 -11.48 -18.13 0.42
CA ILE A 387 -11.83 -16.99 1.27
C ILE A 387 -11.96 -17.42 2.73
N LEU A 388 -12.58 -18.57 3.00
CA LEU A 388 -12.70 -19.13 4.35
C LEU A 388 -11.33 -19.41 4.96
N GLU A 389 -10.42 -20.04 4.22
CA GLU A 389 -9.04 -20.26 4.69
C GLU A 389 -8.27 -18.95 4.88
N ALA A 390 -8.40 -17.99 3.95
CA ALA A 390 -7.77 -16.68 4.09
C ALA A 390 -8.30 -15.89 5.31
N ASN A 391 -9.55 -16.10 5.70
CA ASN A 391 -10.16 -15.45 6.87
C ASN A 391 -9.72 -16.05 8.21
N LYS A 392 -9.10 -17.24 8.23
CA LYS A 392 -8.45 -17.78 9.45
C LYS A 392 -7.18 -17.02 9.80
N GLN A 393 -6.59 -16.30 8.84
CA GLN A 393 -5.38 -15.54 9.07
C GLN A 393 -5.64 -14.28 9.92
N LEU A 394 -5.00 -14.22 11.08
CA LEU A 394 -4.92 -13.01 11.91
C LEU A 394 -3.75 -12.12 11.49
N GLY A 395 -3.97 -10.79 11.55
CA GLY A 395 -3.00 -9.78 11.19
C GLY A 395 -2.98 -9.43 9.70
N ALA A 396 -2.33 -8.32 9.39
CA ALA A 396 -2.13 -7.85 8.03
C ALA A 396 -1.01 -8.61 7.32
N ILE A 397 -1.18 -8.84 6.02
CA ILE A 397 -0.08 -9.10 5.10
C ILE A 397 0.19 -7.80 4.36
N PHE A 398 1.41 -7.28 4.47
CA PHE A 398 1.81 -6.11 3.72
C PHE A 398 2.64 -6.49 2.49
N LEU A 399 2.45 -5.76 1.40
CA LEU A 399 3.31 -5.86 0.23
C LEU A 399 4.69 -5.27 0.57
N LYS A 400 5.73 -6.04 0.25
CA LYS A 400 7.12 -5.63 0.40
C LYS A 400 7.51 -4.59 -0.66
N GLN A 401 8.17 -3.52 -0.25
CA GLN A 401 8.56 -2.38 -1.09
C GLN A 401 9.88 -1.74 -0.61
N LYS A 402 10.45 -0.86 -1.44
CA LYS A 402 11.68 -0.11 -1.10
C LYS A 402 11.35 1.03 -0.13
N MET A 403 11.98 1.03 1.04
CA MET A 403 11.61 1.91 2.16
C MET A 403 12.69 2.92 2.60
N ARG A 404 13.78 3.08 1.83
CA ARG A 404 14.94 3.95 2.21
C ARG A 404 14.55 5.38 2.64
N ASN A 405 13.58 5.99 1.97
CA ASN A 405 13.04 7.32 2.30
C ASN A 405 11.51 7.30 2.45
N ALA A 406 10.93 6.14 2.74
CA ALA A 406 9.50 5.96 2.92
C ALA A 406 9.24 5.34 4.28
N SER A 407 8.03 5.56 4.79
CA SER A 407 7.52 4.95 6.01
C SER A 407 6.01 4.98 5.98
N GLY A 408 5.40 3.90 6.44
CA GLY A 408 4.00 3.83 6.83
C GLY A 408 3.76 4.24 8.28
N ALA A 409 4.81 4.30 9.10
CA ALA A 409 4.74 4.71 10.50
C ALA A 409 4.80 6.22 10.66
N SER A 410 5.76 6.90 10.02
CA SER A 410 5.97 8.34 10.18
C SER A 410 6.01 9.12 8.88
N ARG A 411 5.56 10.38 8.95
CA ARG A 411 5.63 11.34 7.82
C ARG A 411 5.69 12.78 8.31
N ILE A 412 6.10 13.68 7.42
CA ILE A 412 5.88 15.12 7.60
C ILE A 412 4.62 15.50 6.84
N ASN A 413 3.64 16.09 7.51
CA ASN A 413 2.43 16.58 6.85
C ASN A 413 2.78 17.75 5.92
N ALA A 414 2.48 17.64 4.63
CA ALA A 414 2.85 18.67 3.65
C ALA A 414 2.15 20.02 3.90
N LYS A 415 0.97 20.04 4.52
CA LYS A 415 0.21 21.27 4.81
C LYS A 415 0.69 21.93 6.09
N THR A 416 0.78 21.18 7.18
CA THR A 416 1.09 21.73 8.51
C THR A 416 2.59 21.77 8.79
N GLN A 417 3.39 21.00 8.05
CA GLN A 417 4.83 20.77 8.30
C GLN A 417 5.12 20.16 9.68
N VAL A 418 4.11 19.60 10.34
CA VAL A 418 4.25 18.87 11.60
C VAL A 418 4.46 17.38 11.30
N ALA A 419 5.34 16.75 12.08
CA ALA A 419 5.56 15.32 11.99
C ALA A 419 4.36 14.55 12.54
N GLU A 420 4.07 13.40 11.95
CA GLU A 420 2.97 12.53 12.35
C GLU A 420 3.50 11.10 12.57
N LEU A 421 2.95 10.42 13.57
CA LEU A 421 3.10 8.98 13.83
C LEU A 421 1.73 8.33 13.64
N HIS A 422 1.63 7.34 12.74
CA HIS A 422 0.38 6.67 12.37
C HIS A 422 -0.77 7.64 12.05
N SER A 423 -0.43 8.74 11.36
CA SER A 423 -1.33 9.88 11.03
C SER A 423 -1.78 10.76 12.20
N MET A 424 -1.21 10.57 13.40
CA MET A 424 -1.43 11.46 14.54
C MET A 424 -0.28 12.47 14.66
N PRO A 425 -0.56 13.79 14.68
CA PRO A 425 0.46 14.80 14.90
C PRO A 425 1.22 14.59 16.21
N VAL A 426 2.54 14.76 16.21
CA VAL A 426 3.37 14.63 17.43
C VAL A 426 2.97 15.59 18.54
N ILE A 427 2.39 16.73 18.18
CA ILE A 427 1.86 17.72 19.13
C ILE A 427 0.61 17.23 19.88
N ASP A 428 -0.14 16.27 19.31
CA ASP A 428 -1.31 15.69 19.96
C ASP A 428 -0.93 14.52 20.88
N LEU A 429 0.28 13.97 20.71
CA LEU A 429 0.81 12.90 21.57
C LEU A 429 1.20 13.39 22.97
N ILE A 430 1.30 14.72 23.16
CA ILE A 430 1.60 15.38 24.44
C ILE A 430 0.51 15.11 25.50
N ASP A 431 -0.72 14.88 25.06
CA ASP A 431 -1.87 14.65 25.95
C ASP A 431 -1.94 13.21 26.47
N TYR A 432 -0.93 12.38 26.16
CA TYR A 432 -0.88 10.97 26.51
C TYR A 432 0.42 10.64 27.25
N PRO A 433 0.36 9.77 28.27
CA PRO A 433 1.55 9.34 28.98
C PRO A 433 2.45 8.49 28.08
N LEU A 434 3.74 8.42 28.42
CA LEU A 434 4.78 7.68 27.72
C LEU A 434 4.38 6.23 27.46
N GLU A 435 3.87 5.52 28.48
CA GLU A 435 3.42 4.13 28.35
C GLU A 435 2.36 3.94 27.24
N SER A 436 1.46 4.92 27.08
CA SER A 436 0.42 4.89 26.04
C SER A 436 1.03 5.17 24.67
N ASN A 437 2.00 6.09 24.58
CA ASN A 437 2.69 6.42 23.32
C ASN A 437 3.56 5.26 22.83
N MET A 438 4.22 4.52 23.73
CA MET A 438 4.96 3.29 23.41
C MET A 438 4.05 2.22 22.81
N VAL A 439 2.90 1.94 23.43
CA VAL A 439 1.92 0.98 22.89
C VAL A 439 1.34 1.45 21.56
N PHE A 440 1.05 2.75 21.42
CA PHE A 440 0.54 3.32 20.18
C PHE A 440 1.54 3.22 19.02
N ALA A 441 2.83 3.44 19.28
CA ALA A 441 3.88 3.33 18.28
C ALA A 441 3.96 1.94 17.65
N ILE A 442 3.74 0.90 18.45
CA ILE A 442 3.77 -0.51 18.01
C ILE A 442 2.43 -0.91 17.36
N THR A 443 1.31 -0.65 18.03
CA THR A 443 0.01 -1.24 17.66
C THR A 443 -0.83 -0.36 16.73
N LYS A 444 -0.46 0.91 16.53
CA LYS A 444 -1.25 1.93 15.81
C LYS A 444 -2.61 2.22 16.44
N MET A 445 -2.82 1.75 17.68
CA MET A 445 -4.03 1.94 18.46
C MET A 445 -3.65 2.35 19.88
N ARG A 446 -4.43 3.25 20.46
CA ARG A 446 -4.18 3.67 21.84
C ARG A 446 -4.75 2.63 22.80
N PRO A 447 -4.04 2.28 23.88
CA PRO A 447 -4.61 1.50 24.94
C PRO A 447 -5.75 2.28 25.62
N ASP A 448 -6.71 1.56 26.21
CA ASP A 448 -7.72 2.19 27.04
C ASP A 448 -7.12 2.60 28.40
N LYS A 449 -7.78 3.54 29.09
CA LYS A 449 -7.33 4.01 30.41
C LYS A 449 -7.29 2.89 31.46
N ALA A 450 -8.15 1.88 31.32
CA ALA A 450 -8.19 0.75 32.23
C ALA A 450 -6.88 -0.07 32.15
N SER A 451 -6.31 -0.25 30.96
CA SER A 451 -5.10 -1.04 30.76
C SER A 451 -3.83 -0.38 31.31
N HIS A 452 -3.84 0.93 31.58
CA HIS A 452 -2.64 1.66 32.01
C HIS A 452 -1.97 1.06 33.25
N LYS A 453 -2.75 0.63 34.26
CA LYS A 453 -2.19 0.03 35.48
C LYS A 453 -1.36 -1.23 35.15
N LEU A 454 -1.90 -2.13 34.33
CA LEU A 454 -1.20 -3.34 33.92
C LEU A 454 0.00 -3.06 33.01
N ILE A 455 -0.13 -2.08 32.10
CA ILE A 455 0.99 -1.64 31.26
C ILE A 455 2.15 -1.16 32.13
N ASN A 456 1.87 -0.31 33.12
CA ASN A 456 2.86 0.22 34.04
C ASN A 456 3.55 -0.88 34.85
N ILE A 457 2.78 -1.82 35.42
CA ILE A 457 3.34 -2.99 36.13
C ILE A 457 4.29 -3.79 35.23
N CYS A 458 3.90 -4.04 33.97
CA CYS A 458 4.72 -4.78 33.03
C CYS A 458 6.00 -4.01 32.66
N LEU A 459 5.90 -2.73 32.31
CA LEU A 459 7.05 -1.91 31.92
C LEU A 459 8.03 -1.71 33.08
N ASN A 460 7.53 -1.41 34.29
CA ASN A 460 8.37 -1.29 35.49
C ASN A 460 8.99 -2.62 35.91
N TYR A 461 8.31 -3.76 35.69
CA TYR A 461 8.91 -5.07 35.90
C TYR A 461 10.06 -5.34 34.91
N LEU A 462 9.90 -4.91 33.66
CA LEU A 462 10.86 -5.13 32.58
C LEU A 462 12.03 -4.15 32.62
N SER A 463 11.89 -2.99 33.27
CA SER A 463 12.98 -2.02 33.47
C SER A 463 14.02 -2.47 34.50
N LYS A 464 14.29 -3.78 34.61
CA LYS A 464 15.36 -4.31 35.47
C LYS A 464 16.71 -3.80 34.99
N SER A 465 17.49 -3.30 35.93
CA SER A 465 18.92 -3.06 35.72
C SER A 465 19.68 -4.23 36.37
N ASP A 466 20.06 -5.23 35.58
CA ASP A 466 21.11 -6.16 36.03
C ASP A 466 22.40 -5.34 36.20
N SER A 467 23.13 -5.61 37.30
CA SER A 467 24.45 -5.05 37.55
C SER A 467 25.37 -5.13 36.33
N VAL A 468 25.26 -6.20 35.52
CA VAL A 468 26.08 -6.38 34.32
C VAL A 468 25.86 -5.26 33.30
N TYR A 469 24.61 -4.94 32.94
CA TYR A 469 24.32 -3.91 31.94
C TYR A 469 24.59 -2.50 32.47
N MET A 470 24.24 -2.23 33.73
CA MET A 470 24.54 -0.93 34.35
C MET A 470 26.05 -0.69 34.46
N ASN A 471 26.83 -1.72 34.78
CA ASN A 471 28.29 -1.61 34.82
C ASN A 471 28.86 -1.35 33.43
N ALA A 472 28.30 -1.95 32.37
CA ALA A 472 28.73 -1.68 30.99
C ALA A 472 28.44 -0.23 30.56
N VAL A 473 27.28 0.31 30.95
CA VAL A 473 26.91 1.72 30.70
C VAL A 473 27.82 2.65 31.48
N LYS A 474 27.94 2.46 32.79
CA LYS A 474 28.80 3.28 33.66
C LYS A 474 30.25 3.27 33.22
N HIS A 475 30.79 2.10 32.88
CA HIS A 475 32.16 2.00 32.40
C HIS A 475 32.38 2.73 31.07
N ALA A 476 31.40 2.71 30.17
CA ALA A 476 31.48 3.50 28.94
C ALA A 476 31.46 5.01 29.26
N GLU A 477 30.58 5.46 30.16
CA GLU A 477 30.49 6.86 30.59
C GLU A 477 31.77 7.35 31.28
N GLU A 478 32.39 6.53 32.15
CA GLU A 478 33.68 6.81 32.81
C GLU A 478 34.81 7.01 31.79
N ASN A 479 34.72 6.37 30.63
CA ASN A 479 35.64 6.53 29.51
C ASN A 479 35.29 7.73 28.58
N GLY A 480 34.30 8.54 28.96
CA GLY A 480 33.89 9.72 28.20
C GLY A 480 32.94 9.43 27.04
N ALA A 481 32.32 8.24 26.99
CA ALA A 481 31.33 7.91 25.97
C ALA A 481 30.10 8.83 26.08
N THR A 482 29.52 9.16 24.94
CA THR A 482 28.24 9.86 24.84
C THR A 482 27.07 8.95 25.25
N PRO A 483 25.90 9.50 25.66
CA PRO A 483 24.77 8.69 26.09
C PRO A 483 24.34 7.58 25.12
N ASN A 484 24.37 7.83 23.81
CA ASN A 484 24.02 6.81 22.81
C ASN A 484 25.07 5.69 22.72
N GLU A 485 26.35 6.00 22.89
CA GLU A 485 27.45 5.01 22.92
C GLU A 485 27.36 4.15 24.18
N ALA A 486 27.12 4.78 25.34
CA ALA A 486 26.96 4.08 26.60
C ALA A 486 25.76 3.12 26.57
N LEU A 487 24.62 3.53 26.00
CA LEU A 487 23.48 2.63 25.81
C LEU A 487 23.76 1.52 24.81
N THR A 488 24.56 1.80 23.78
CA THR A 488 24.93 0.80 22.77
C THR A 488 25.70 -0.36 23.43
N SER A 489 26.53 -0.09 24.45
CA SER A 489 27.25 -1.14 25.18
C SER A 489 26.30 -2.16 25.79
N ALA A 490 25.24 -1.70 26.48
CA ALA A 490 24.24 -2.58 27.08
C ALA A 490 23.31 -3.23 26.04
N VAL A 491 22.80 -2.47 25.06
CA VAL A 491 21.88 -3.02 24.04
C VAL A 491 22.55 -4.11 23.21
N SER A 492 23.86 -4.01 22.96
CA SER A 492 24.64 -5.02 22.25
C SER A 492 24.65 -6.40 22.93
N MET A 493 24.43 -6.43 24.24
CA MET A 493 24.47 -7.65 25.05
C MET A 493 23.11 -8.38 25.11
N LEU A 494 22.02 -7.74 24.67
CA LEU A 494 20.66 -8.30 24.78
C LEU A 494 20.39 -9.49 23.85
N GLY A 495 20.92 -9.47 22.62
CA GLY A 495 20.70 -10.54 21.63
C GLY A 495 19.22 -10.79 21.30
N ASN A 496 18.87 -12.07 21.08
CA ASN A 496 17.50 -12.54 20.74
C ASN A 496 17.12 -13.88 21.44
N LYS A 497 17.83 -14.25 22.50
CA LYS A 497 17.62 -15.50 23.26
C LYS A 497 16.96 -15.22 24.61
N GLY A 498 16.80 -16.25 25.44
CA GLY A 498 16.24 -16.13 26.79
C GLY A 498 14.78 -15.64 26.76
N GLU A 499 14.48 -14.63 27.58
CA GLU A 499 13.13 -14.08 27.75
C GLU A 499 12.51 -13.58 26.45
N TYR A 500 13.29 -12.99 25.52
CA TYR A 500 12.75 -12.52 24.23
C TYR A 500 12.21 -13.67 23.37
N LYS A 501 12.97 -14.76 23.25
CA LYS A 501 12.55 -15.95 22.49
C LYS A 501 11.36 -16.64 23.17
N LEU A 502 11.39 -16.71 24.50
CA LEU A 502 10.33 -17.32 25.29
C LEU A 502 9.03 -16.52 25.16
N ALA A 503 9.08 -15.20 25.33
CA ALA A 503 7.93 -14.31 25.20
C ALA A 503 7.29 -14.37 23.81
N LYS A 504 8.12 -14.42 22.75
CA LYS A 504 7.67 -14.62 21.36
C LYS A 504 6.96 -15.96 21.20
N THR A 505 7.51 -17.03 21.77
CA THR A 505 6.92 -18.37 21.74
C THR A 505 5.58 -18.41 22.45
N TYR A 506 5.46 -17.80 23.64
CA TYR A 506 4.21 -17.70 24.37
C TYR A 506 3.15 -16.87 23.63
N THR A 507 3.54 -15.73 23.08
CA THR A 507 2.61 -14.89 22.29
C THR A 507 2.10 -15.65 21.07
N LYS A 508 3.00 -16.34 20.36
CA LYS A 508 2.63 -17.21 19.23
C LYS A 508 1.64 -18.30 19.64
N ALA A 509 1.91 -19.00 20.74
CA ALA A 509 1.06 -20.05 21.26
C ALA A 509 -0.34 -19.54 21.64
N LEU A 510 -0.41 -18.37 22.28
CA LEU A 510 -1.68 -17.72 22.63
C LEU A 510 -2.47 -17.31 21.39
N ILE A 511 -1.82 -16.74 20.37
CA ILE A 511 -2.46 -16.42 19.08
C ILE A 511 -3.03 -17.68 18.42
N ASP A 512 -2.25 -18.76 18.34
CA ASP A 512 -2.71 -20.02 17.73
C ASP A 512 -3.88 -20.64 18.50
N LEU A 513 -3.84 -20.60 19.83
CA LEU A 513 -4.96 -21.02 20.67
C LEU A 513 -6.22 -20.18 20.39
N PHE A 514 -6.10 -18.86 20.25
CA PHE A 514 -7.24 -17.97 20.01
C PHE A 514 -7.87 -18.17 18.64
N VAL A 515 -7.06 -18.42 17.61
CA VAL A 515 -7.55 -18.76 16.26
C VAL A 515 -8.39 -20.04 16.32
N GLU A 516 -7.93 -21.07 17.02
CA GLU A 516 -8.65 -22.35 17.15
C GLU A 516 -9.92 -22.22 18.01
N LEU A 517 -9.92 -21.32 18.99
CA LEU A 517 -11.11 -21.00 19.79
C LEU A 517 -12.11 -20.10 19.05
N GLY A 518 -11.74 -19.51 17.92
CA GLY A 518 -12.59 -18.59 17.16
C GLY A 518 -12.74 -17.21 17.80
N ILE A 519 -11.80 -16.83 18.68
CA ILE A 519 -11.82 -15.55 19.40
C ILE A 519 -11.49 -14.41 18.42
N LYS A 520 -12.40 -13.45 18.31
CA LYS A 520 -12.25 -12.28 17.42
C LYS A 520 -12.22 -10.95 18.15
N GLU A 521 -12.41 -10.93 19.47
CA GLU A 521 -12.44 -9.70 20.28
C GLU A 521 -11.82 -9.94 21.66
N THR A 522 -11.38 -8.87 22.32
CA THR A 522 -10.72 -8.93 23.63
C THR A 522 -11.65 -9.36 24.76
N GLN A 523 -12.94 -9.06 24.64
CA GLN A 523 -13.99 -9.39 25.63
C GLN A 523 -14.77 -10.66 25.26
N HIS A 524 -14.27 -11.47 24.32
CA HIS A 524 -14.91 -12.73 23.95
C HIS A 524 -14.91 -13.70 25.14
N GLU A 525 -16.03 -14.34 25.44
CA GLU A 525 -16.08 -15.35 26.51
C GLU A 525 -15.20 -16.55 26.15
N ILE A 526 -14.38 -17.00 27.10
CA ILE A 526 -13.46 -18.11 26.90
C ILE A 526 -13.95 -19.30 27.70
N ASP A 527 -14.34 -20.37 27.01
CA ASP A 527 -14.54 -21.69 27.62
C ASP A 527 -13.19 -22.23 28.08
N PHE A 528 -12.96 -22.20 29.39
CA PHE A 528 -11.70 -22.58 29.99
C PHE A 528 -11.38 -24.06 29.77
N GLU A 529 -12.35 -24.97 29.87
CA GLU A 529 -12.12 -26.41 29.68
C GLU A 529 -11.70 -26.73 28.26
N LYS A 530 -12.36 -26.11 27.27
CA LYS A 530 -12.00 -26.25 25.86
C LYS A 530 -10.63 -25.65 25.59
N ALA A 531 -10.36 -24.46 26.12
CA ALA A 531 -9.08 -23.79 25.96
C ALA A 531 -7.93 -24.60 26.60
N GLU A 532 -8.14 -25.21 27.77
CA GLU A 532 -7.14 -26.03 28.46
C GLU A 532 -6.81 -27.31 27.71
N LYS A 533 -7.81 -27.99 27.12
CA LYS A 533 -7.58 -29.15 26.25
C LYS A 533 -6.71 -28.79 25.04
N LEU A 534 -6.96 -27.64 24.43
CA LEU A 534 -6.18 -27.14 23.28
C LEU A 534 -4.81 -26.58 23.67
N ALA A 535 -4.68 -25.99 24.85
CA ALA A 535 -3.43 -25.38 25.32
C ALA A 535 -2.25 -26.36 25.33
N ASN A 536 -2.51 -27.65 25.64
CA ASN A 536 -1.49 -28.70 25.59
C ASN A 536 -0.82 -28.86 24.20
N LYS A 537 -1.47 -28.42 23.12
CA LYS A 537 -0.93 -28.46 21.75
C LYS A 537 0.03 -27.30 21.47
N PHE A 538 -0.14 -26.15 22.13
CA PHE A 538 0.50 -24.90 21.74
C PHE A 538 1.42 -24.30 22.80
N ILE A 539 1.00 -24.33 24.08
CA ILE A 539 1.73 -23.66 25.17
C ILE A 539 2.84 -24.57 25.68
N PRO A 540 4.12 -24.16 25.60
CA PRO A 540 5.23 -24.95 26.14
C PRO A 540 5.11 -25.10 27.66
N LYS A 541 5.25 -26.34 28.14
CA LYS A 541 5.28 -26.64 29.58
C LYS A 541 6.65 -26.34 30.17
N GLY A 542 6.71 -26.09 31.47
CA GLY A 542 7.95 -26.01 32.23
C GLY A 542 7.80 -26.52 33.65
N GLU A 543 8.76 -26.20 34.51
CA GLU A 543 8.84 -26.73 35.88
C GLU A 543 8.56 -25.68 36.96
N ASN A 544 8.58 -24.39 36.60
CA ASN A 544 8.46 -23.30 37.54
C ASN A 544 6.99 -23.00 37.88
N ILE A 545 6.77 -22.64 39.15
CA ILE A 545 5.50 -22.17 39.70
C ILE A 545 5.50 -20.65 39.84
N ALA A 546 4.33 -20.06 40.11
CA ALA A 546 4.18 -18.62 40.31
C ALA A 546 5.08 -18.08 41.45
N ASP A 547 5.99 -17.17 41.10
CA ASP A 547 6.77 -16.37 42.06
C ASP A 547 5.93 -15.23 42.67
N ASP A 548 6.50 -14.45 43.58
CA ASP A 548 5.77 -13.40 44.31
C ASP A 548 5.23 -12.32 43.37
N PHE A 549 6.00 -11.95 42.34
CA PHE A 549 5.52 -11.04 41.31
C PHE A 549 4.36 -11.65 40.50
N THR A 550 4.47 -12.92 40.11
CA THR A 550 3.44 -13.63 39.35
C THR A 550 2.13 -13.66 40.14
N LYS A 551 2.19 -13.95 41.44
CA LYS A 551 1.01 -13.90 42.33
C LYS A 551 0.43 -12.49 42.42
N PHE A 552 1.28 -11.47 42.55
CA PHE A 552 0.86 -10.08 42.61
C PHE A 552 0.13 -9.63 41.34
N ILE A 553 0.69 -9.88 40.14
CA ILE A 553 0.04 -9.49 38.89
C ILE A 553 -1.29 -10.26 38.67
N ILE A 554 -1.36 -11.53 39.08
CA ILE A 554 -2.61 -12.32 39.07
C ILE A 554 -3.68 -11.66 39.95
N ASP A 555 -3.33 -11.26 41.18
CA ASP A 555 -4.24 -10.56 42.08
C ASP A 555 -4.74 -9.22 41.49
N VAL A 556 -3.85 -8.46 40.85
CA VAL A 556 -4.23 -7.23 40.14
C VAL A 556 -5.19 -7.51 38.99
N ILE A 557 -4.93 -8.55 38.19
CA ILE A 557 -5.80 -8.96 37.07
C ILE A 557 -7.19 -9.32 37.61
N HIS A 558 -7.29 -10.16 38.64
CA HIS A 558 -8.58 -10.60 39.20
C HIS A 558 -9.38 -9.47 39.83
N LYS A 559 -8.72 -8.50 40.47
CA LYS A 559 -9.39 -7.30 41.06
C LYS A 559 -9.90 -6.33 40.00
N GLN A 560 -9.38 -6.38 38.78
CA GLN A 560 -9.71 -5.43 37.72
C GLN A 560 -10.74 -6.01 36.75
N PHE A 561 -12.03 -5.79 37.03
CA PHE A 561 -13.17 -6.33 36.28
C PHE A 561 -13.23 -6.00 34.78
N ASN A 562 -12.55 -4.94 34.32
CA ASN A 562 -12.57 -4.51 32.92
C ASN A 562 -11.39 -5.05 32.10
N THR A 563 -10.61 -5.99 32.65
CA THR A 563 -9.46 -6.56 31.95
C THR A 563 -9.92 -7.53 30.85
N SER A 564 -9.13 -7.68 29.79
CA SER A 564 -9.40 -8.62 28.70
C SER A 564 -9.55 -10.07 29.20
N ASN A 565 -10.54 -10.79 28.68
CA ASN A 565 -10.79 -12.20 29.03
C ASN A 565 -9.57 -13.10 28.73
N ILE A 566 -8.75 -12.71 27.77
CA ILE A 566 -7.48 -13.35 27.44
C ILE A 566 -6.50 -13.31 28.61
N VAL A 567 -6.43 -12.17 29.29
CA VAL A 567 -5.52 -11.97 30.43
C VAL A 567 -6.03 -12.73 31.65
N HIS A 568 -7.35 -12.75 31.87
CA HIS A 568 -7.97 -13.60 32.90
C HIS A 568 -7.74 -15.10 32.64
N TYR A 569 -7.86 -15.54 31.37
CA TYR A 569 -7.51 -16.90 30.98
C TYR A 569 -6.04 -17.21 31.29
N ALA A 570 -5.12 -16.32 30.91
CA ALA A 570 -3.70 -16.53 31.17
C ALA A 570 -3.38 -16.61 32.66
N ALA A 571 -3.99 -15.75 33.49
CA ALA A 571 -3.87 -15.80 34.95
C ALA A 571 -4.33 -17.16 35.51
N ARG A 572 -5.53 -17.60 35.12
CA ARG A 572 -6.05 -18.91 35.52
C ARG A 572 -5.22 -20.07 34.99
N TYR A 573 -4.64 -19.96 33.81
CA TYR A 573 -3.75 -20.98 33.25
C TYR A 573 -2.49 -21.14 34.11
N VAL A 574 -1.88 -20.02 34.52
CA VAL A 574 -0.68 -20.01 35.39
C VAL A 574 -0.96 -20.56 36.79
N GLU A 575 -2.14 -20.31 37.35
CA GLU A 575 -2.53 -20.88 38.66
C GLU A 575 -2.57 -22.42 38.64
N ASN A 576 -2.90 -23.01 37.49
CA ASN A 576 -3.13 -24.45 37.36
C ASN A 576 -1.99 -25.22 36.66
N ASN A 577 -1.02 -24.53 36.08
CA ASN A 577 0.02 -25.15 35.25
C ASN A 577 1.42 -24.64 35.57
N LYS A 578 2.42 -25.47 35.27
CA LYS A 578 3.84 -25.11 35.40
C LYS A 578 4.39 -24.64 34.05
N LEU A 579 5.16 -23.56 34.09
CA LEU A 579 5.73 -22.91 32.90
C LEU A 579 7.23 -22.73 33.08
N GLU A 580 7.93 -22.43 31.99
CA GLU A 580 9.35 -22.09 32.05
C GLU A 580 9.53 -20.74 32.76
N ASN A 581 8.70 -19.75 32.45
CA ASN A 581 8.65 -18.49 33.17
C ASN A 581 7.21 -17.93 33.23
N PRO A 582 6.49 -18.16 34.36
CA PRO A 582 5.11 -17.67 34.54
C PRO A 582 4.94 -16.15 34.39
N ALA A 583 5.90 -15.35 34.87
CA ALA A 583 5.84 -13.89 34.78
C ALA A 583 5.88 -13.43 33.31
N ILE A 584 6.78 -13.99 32.51
CA ILE A 584 6.90 -13.66 31.08
C ILE A 584 5.65 -14.10 30.30
N PHE A 585 5.05 -15.23 30.66
CA PHE A 585 3.78 -15.67 30.05
C PHE A 585 2.64 -14.66 30.30
N LEU A 586 2.48 -14.17 31.52
CA LEU A 586 1.45 -13.17 31.84
C LEU A 586 1.71 -11.83 31.16
N ILE A 587 2.96 -11.36 31.12
CA ILE A 587 3.32 -10.13 30.41
C ILE A 587 3.03 -10.27 28.92
N SER A 588 3.37 -11.41 28.30
CA SER A 588 3.03 -11.70 26.91
C SER A 588 1.51 -11.68 26.67
N ALA A 589 0.72 -12.23 27.59
CA ALA A 589 -0.74 -12.18 27.49
C ALA A 589 -1.30 -10.75 27.60
N VAL A 590 -0.76 -9.94 28.51
CA VAL A 590 -1.12 -8.52 28.63
C VAL A 590 -0.78 -7.78 27.33
N PHE A 591 0.44 -7.90 26.80
CA PHE A 591 0.82 -7.23 25.54
C PHE A 591 0.05 -7.75 24.32
N LEU A 592 -0.28 -9.04 24.27
CA LEU A 592 -1.16 -9.58 23.24
C LEU A 592 -2.55 -8.96 23.34
N SER A 593 -3.10 -8.77 24.54
CA SER A 593 -4.41 -8.12 24.70
C SER A 593 -4.44 -6.67 24.20
N LEU A 594 -3.32 -5.95 24.28
CA LEU A 594 -3.17 -4.58 23.76
C LEU A 594 -3.07 -4.55 22.23
N SER A 595 -2.44 -5.56 21.63
CA SER A 595 -2.23 -5.64 20.18
C SER A 595 -3.36 -6.36 19.43
N LEU A 596 -4.17 -7.17 20.11
CA LEU A 596 -5.24 -7.96 19.50
C LEU A 596 -6.26 -7.11 18.71
N PRO A 597 -6.76 -5.96 19.20
CA PRO A 597 -7.68 -5.13 18.41
C PRO A 597 -7.08 -4.70 17.07
N ALA A 598 -5.79 -4.34 17.08
CA ALA A 598 -5.07 -3.97 15.86
C ALA A 598 -4.81 -5.18 14.95
N LEU A 599 -4.60 -6.37 15.52
CA LEU A 599 -4.38 -7.62 14.79
C LEU A 599 -5.65 -8.08 14.05
N VAL A 600 -6.80 -8.05 14.74
CA VAL A 600 -8.12 -8.41 14.18
C VAL A 600 -8.53 -7.43 13.09
N LEU A 601 -8.30 -6.13 13.31
CA LEU A 601 -8.57 -5.09 12.32
C LEU A 601 -7.55 -5.06 11.17
N LYS A 602 -6.58 -5.99 11.14
CA LYS A 602 -5.50 -6.07 10.15
C LYS A 602 -4.75 -4.74 9.99
N LYS A 603 -4.47 -4.05 11.11
CA LYS A 603 -3.64 -2.83 11.16
C LYS A 603 -2.15 -3.13 11.35
N ILE A 604 -1.84 -4.23 12.04
CA ILE A 604 -0.50 -4.72 12.32
C ILE A 604 -0.35 -6.16 11.81
N SER A 605 0.88 -6.61 11.58
CA SER A 605 1.12 -8.01 11.25
C SER A 605 1.10 -8.89 12.51
N ARG A 606 1.03 -10.21 12.30
CA ARG A 606 1.21 -11.18 13.39
C ARG A 606 2.60 -11.04 14.03
N ASN A 607 3.64 -10.79 13.24
CA ASN A 607 5.00 -10.59 13.73
C ASN A 607 5.09 -9.38 14.67
N THR A 608 4.37 -8.29 14.36
CA THR A 608 4.33 -7.11 15.26
C THR A 608 3.84 -7.48 16.67
N ALA A 609 2.78 -8.28 16.77
CA ALA A 609 2.26 -8.73 18.07
C ALA A 609 3.26 -9.66 18.78
N GLU A 610 3.87 -10.59 18.03
CA GLU A 610 4.88 -11.53 18.53
C GLU A 610 6.16 -10.84 19.04
N ASP A 611 6.56 -9.71 18.42
CA ASP A 611 7.77 -8.97 18.74
C ASP A 611 7.53 -7.80 19.73
N MET A 612 6.28 -7.51 20.09
CA MET A 612 5.89 -6.40 20.98
C MET A 612 6.62 -6.45 22.33
N PHE A 613 6.76 -7.65 22.92
CA PHE A 613 7.50 -7.84 24.16
C PHE A 613 8.95 -7.36 24.04
N ALA A 614 9.64 -7.72 22.94
CA ALA A 614 11.04 -7.35 22.75
C ALA A 614 11.21 -5.83 22.63
N HIS A 615 10.35 -5.18 21.85
CA HIS A 615 10.35 -3.71 21.75
C HIS A 615 10.15 -3.04 23.10
N LEU A 616 9.04 -3.33 23.80
CA LEU A 616 8.72 -2.67 25.08
C LEU A 616 9.74 -2.98 26.18
N SER A 617 10.30 -4.19 26.20
CA SER A 617 11.33 -4.58 27.16
C SER A 617 12.67 -3.88 26.89
N ILE A 618 13.12 -3.78 25.63
CA ILE A 618 14.31 -3.01 25.27
C ILE A 618 14.13 -1.54 25.65
N GLU A 619 12.97 -0.97 25.33
CA GLU A 619 12.66 0.42 25.63
C GLU A 619 12.65 0.70 27.14
N ALA A 620 12.05 -0.20 27.93
CA ALA A 620 12.00 -0.06 29.37
C ALA A 620 13.38 -0.17 30.03
N GLN A 621 14.23 -1.08 29.54
CA GLN A 621 15.61 -1.23 30.02
C GLN A 621 16.49 -0.04 29.64
N MET A 622 16.39 0.46 28.40
CA MET A 622 17.12 1.64 27.96
C MET A 622 16.82 2.87 28.82
N LEU A 623 15.54 3.10 29.13
CA LEU A 623 15.12 4.16 30.04
C LEU A 623 15.79 4.06 31.42
N ARG A 624 15.89 2.84 31.97
CA ARG A 624 16.56 2.61 33.24
C ARG A 624 18.07 2.86 33.14
N TRP A 625 18.70 2.47 32.06
CA TRP A 625 20.13 2.67 31.83
C TRP A 625 20.51 4.13 31.58
N MET A 626 19.55 4.97 31.19
CA MET A 626 19.72 6.42 31.08
C MET A 626 19.60 7.16 32.43
N SER A 627 19.41 6.44 33.54
CA SER A 627 19.16 7.06 34.84
C SER A 627 20.41 7.77 35.37
N ILE A 628 20.27 9.06 35.67
CA ILE A 628 21.39 9.90 36.14
C ILE A 628 21.59 9.71 37.66
N ASN A 629 20.49 9.63 38.41
CA ASN A 629 20.50 9.47 39.86
C ASN A 629 19.57 8.33 40.29
N ASP A 630 19.98 7.54 41.28
CA ASP A 630 19.13 6.52 41.90
C ASP A 630 18.37 7.11 43.10
N ASN A 631 17.05 6.99 43.07
CA ASN A 631 16.18 7.39 44.18
C ASN A 631 15.44 6.18 44.80
N GLU A 632 14.68 6.40 45.86
CA GLU A 632 14.01 5.33 46.60
C GLU A 632 12.98 4.57 45.75
N LEU A 633 12.23 5.26 44.89
CA LEU A 633 11.26 4.61 43.99
C LEU A 633 11.98 3.67 43.02
N LEU A 634 13.03 4.15 42.37
CA LEU A 634 13.80 3.40 41.38
C LEU A 634 14.48 2.17 42.00
N LYS A 635 15.06 2.33 43.19
CA LYS A 635 15.61 1.21 43.99
C LYS A 635 14.53 0.19 44.32
N SER A 636 13.36 0.66 44.77
CA SER A 636 12.26 -0.23 45.14
C SER A 636 11.70 -1.02 43.95
N ILE A 637 11.57 -0.40 42.78
CA ILE A 637 11.19 -1.08 41.53
C ILE A 637 12.23 -2.14 41.14
N GLN A 638 13.53 -1.79 41.23
CA GLN A 638 14.63 -2.68 40.85
C GLN A 638 14.74 -3.89 41.78
N GLU A 639 14.78 -3.65 43.08
CA GLU A 639 14.95 -4.67 44.11
C GLU A 639 13.63 -5.40 44.42
N ARG A 640 12.51 -4.89 43.90
CA ARG A 640 11.15 -5.41 44.11
C ARG A 640 10.78 -5.45 45.59
N THR A 641 11.24 -4.47 46.35
CA THR A 641 10.97 -4.37 47.78
C THR A 641 9.50 -4.05 48.07
N ASP A 642 8.83 -3.36 47.15
CA ASP A 642 7.41 -3.07 47.19
C ASP A 642 6.79 -3.25 45.79
N LEU A 643 6.01 -4.32 45.61
CA LEU A 643 5.39 -4.64 44.33
C LEU A 643 4.28 -3.65 43.95
N GLU A 644 3.65 -2.96 44.90
CA GLU A 644 2.62 -1.94 44.60
C GLU A 644 3.24 -0.74 43.86
N LYS A 645 4.51 -0.41 44.12
CA LYS A 645 5.23 0.65 43.39
C LYS A 645 5.41 0.34 41.91
N LEU A 646 5.28 -0.92 41.46
CA LEU A 646 5.27 -1.27 40.03
C LEU A 646 4.06 -0.68 39.30
N ALA A 647 2.98 -0.34 39.99
CA ALA A 647 1.80 0.31 39.38
C ALA A 647 2.00 1.82 39.11
N THR A 648 3.11 2.42 39.57
CA THR A 648 3.44 3.83 39.31
C THR A 648 3.53 4.10 37.81
N SER A 649 3.04 5.26 37.35
CA SER A 649 3.07 5.59 35.91
C SER A 649 4.49 5.48 35.37
N PHE A 650 4.63 4.79 34.23
CA PHE A 650 5.93 4.63 33.59
C PHE A 650 6.51 5.99 33.17
N THR A 651 5.64 6.95 32.84
CA THR A 651 6.02 8.35 32.61
C THR A 651 6.68 8.99 33.83
N GLU A 652 6.15 8.74 35.02
CA GLU A 652 6.72 9.25 36.27
C GLU A 652 8.04 8.57 36.61
N VAL A 653 8.13 7.25 36.40
CA VAL A 653 9.39 6.50 36.56
C VAL A 653 10.46 7.00 35.58
N ALA A 654 10.09 7.28 34.33
CA ALA A 654 10.99 7.88 33.34
C ALA A 654 11.43 9.30 33.76
N TYR A 655 10.51 10.14 34.25
CA TYR A 655 10.84 11.48 34.78
C TYR A 655 11.87 11.37 35.91
N GLN A 656 11.59 10.52 36.90
CA GLN A 656 12.46 10.32 38.05
C GLN A 656 13.81 9.72 37.67
N SER A 657 13.87 8.89 36.62
CA SER A 657 15.13 8.34 36.10
C SER A 657 16.03 9.45 35.53
N VAL A 658 15.44 10.41 34.80
CA VAL A 658 16.19 11.53 34.20
C VAL A 658 16.56 12.60 35.22
N PHE A 659 15.65 12.96 36.13
CA PHE A 659 15.81 14.14 37.00
C PHE A 659 16.10 13.81 38.47
N GLY A 660 15.99 12.56 38.91
CA GLY A 660 16.33 12.10 40.26
C GLY A 660 15.32 12.44 41.37
N GLU A 661 14.41 13.39 41.14
CA GLU A 661 13.38 13.82 42.11
C GLU A 661 11.96 13.53 41.59
N ALA A 662 10.98 13.42 42.49
CA ALA A 662 9.57 13.25 42.13
C ALA A 662 9.04 14.49 41.40
N SER A 663 8.12 14.31 40.46
CA SER A 663 7.54 15.43 39.71
C SER A 663 6.44 16.16 40.50
N GLU A 664 6.44 17.49 40.47
CA GLU A 664 5.38 18.33 41.01
C GLU A 664 4.51 18.94 39.89
N GLY A 665 3.21 18.64 39.89
CA GLY A 665 2.18 19.34 39.09
C GLY A 665 2.50 19.50 37.60
N LYS A 666 3.00 20.67 37.20
CA LYS A 666 3.26 21.07 35.81
C LYS A 666 4.48 20.35 35.19
N GLN A 667 5.44 19.92 36.01
CA GLN A 667 6.71 19.34 35.54
C GLN A 667 6.51 18.08 34.70
N LEU A 668 5.57 17.22 35.09
CA LEU A 668 5.28 15.99 34.34
C LEU A 668 4.69 16.28 32.95
N LYS A 669 3.87 17.35 32.82
CA LYS A 669 3.37 17.80 31.52
C LYS A 669 4.49 18.34 30.64
N GLU A 670 5.42 19.10 31.24
CA GLU A 670 6.60 19.61 30.54
C GLU A 670 7.47 18.45 30.00
N PHE A 671 7.73 17.43 30.83
CA PHE A 671 8.46 16.23 30.42
C PHE A 671 7.75 15.43 29.32
N THR A 672 6.45 15.16 29.47
CA THR A 672 5.67 14.45 28.43
C THR A 672 5.70 15.20 27.11
N ALA A 673 5.64 16.53 27.13
CA ALA A 673 5.75 17.34 25.92
C ALA A 673 7.10 17.16 25.23
N LEU A 674 8.21 17.17 25.99
CA LEU A 674 9.55 16.97 25.44
C LEU A 674 9.71 15.62 24.76
N VAL A 675 9.22 14.56 25.41
CA VAL A 675 9.30 13.20 24.89
C VAL A 675 8.41 13.07 23.64
N ALA A 676 7.16 13.55 23.68
CA ALA A 676 6.22 13.43 22.57
C ALA A 676 6.70 14.13 21.28
N LEU A 677 7.28 15.32 21.40
CA LEU A 677 7.80 16.09 20.26
C LEU A 677 8.96 15.42 19.54
N THR A 678 9.75 14.64 20.28
CA THR A 678 10.98 14.01 19.77
C THR A 678 10.74 12.62 19.20
N ILE A 679 9.52 12.07 19.34
CA ILE A 679 9.10 10.76 18.80
C ILE A 679 9.49 10.61 17.34
N THR A 680 9.07 11.53 16.48
CA THR A 680 9.43 11.46 15.06
C THR A 680 9.63 12.84 14.45
N ASN A 681 10.51 12.90 13.46
CA ASN A 681 10.65 14.03 12.55
C ASN A 681 10.61 13.53 11.09
N GLY A 682 9.84 12.47 10.87
CA GLY A 682 9.68 11.81 9.58
C GLY A 682 10.76 10.76 9.26
N PRO A 683 10.55 10.03 8.14
CA PRO A 683 11.31 8.83 7.81
C PRO A 683 12.70 9.09 7.24
N GLY A 684 13.00 10.35 6.94
CA GLY A 684 14.26 10.80 6.37
C GLY A 684 15.38 11.01 7.40
N THR A 685 15.05 11.01 8.70
CA THR A 685 16.02 11.21 9.78
C THR A 685 17.06 10.09 9.84
N ILE A 686 18.31 10.42 10.14
CA ILE A 686 19.40 9.43 10.15
C ILE A 686 19.20 8.38 11.25
N SER A 687 18.61 8.75 12.39
CA SER A 687 18.21 7.80 13.46
C SER A 687 17.22 6.74 12.97
N ALA A 688 16.19 7.13 12.21
CA ALA A 688 15.25 6.19 11.62
C ALA A 688 15.90 5.35 10.50
N LYS A 689 16.76 5.96 9.68
CA LYS A 689 17.45 5.26 8.59
C LYS A 689 18.39 4.18 9.10
N GLY A 690 19.20 4.46 10.12
CA GLY A 690 20.11 3.48 10.69
C GLY A 690 19.39 2.24 11.21
N ALA A 691 18.25 2.42 11.88
CA ALA A 691 17.41 1.30 12.31
C ALA A 691 16.85 0.49 11.11
N LYS A 692 16.32 1.17 10.09
CA LYS A 692 15.76 0.51 8.88
C LYS A 692 16.80 -0.21 8.04
N GLU A 693 18.00 0.34 7.94
CA GLU A 693 19.13 -0.30 7.25
C GLU A 693 19.53 -1.59 7.99
N SER A 694 19.54 -1.57 9.33
CA SER A 694 19.76 -2.76 10.15
C SER A 694 18.68 -3.83 9.92
N VAL A 695 17.40 -3.44 9.82
CA VAL A 695 16.31 -4.36 9.47
C VAL A 695 16.48 -4.95 8.07
N SER A 696 16.89 -4.14 7.08
CA SER A 696 17.14 -4.59 5.71
C SER A 696 18.27 -5.62 5.62
N ALA A 697 19.21 -5.57 6.57
CA ALA A 697 20.29 -6.54 6.75
C ALA A 697 19.85 -7.80 7.54
N ARG A 698 18.57 -7.92 7.90
CA ARG A 698 17.98 -9.01 8.70
C ARG A 698 18.61 -9.18 10.09
N ASN A 699 19.06 -8.07 10.69
CA ASN A 699 19.55 -8.10 12.05
C ASN A 699 18.42 -8.27 13.07
N ASN A 700 18.78 -8.66 14.29
CA ASN A 700 17.84 -8.74 15.41
C ASN A 700 17.31 -7.35 15.82
N ILE A 701 16.18 -7.34 16.54
CA ILE A 701 15.55 -6.11 17.05
C ILE A 701 16.55 -5.25 17.83
N SER A 702 17.31 -5.85 18.76
CA SER A 702 18.35 -5.16 19.53
C SER A 702 19.38 -4.46 18.63
N THR A 703 19.86 -5.12 17.59
CA THR A 703 20.77 -4.54 16.60
C THR A 703 20.11 -3.45 15.76
N ALA A 704 18.79 -3.48 15.56
CA ALA A 704 18.08 -2.38 14.92
C ALA A 704 18.02 -1.13 15.82
N TYR A 705 17.85 -1.30 17.14
CA TYR A 705 18.02 -0.20 18.11
C TYR A 705 19.47 0.31 18.14
N ILE A 706 20.49 -0.55 17.99
CA ILE A 706 21.88 -0.11 17.82
C ILE A 706 22.04 0.72 16.55
N GLY A 707 21.41 0.32 15.43
CA GLY A 707 21.39 1.13 14.21
C GLY A 707 20.83 2.54 14.43
N PHE A 708 19.81 2.67 15.28
CA PHE A 708 19.33 3.96 15.77
C PHE A 708 20.39 4.70 16.59
N LEU A 709 20.92 4.09 17.64
CA LEU A 709 21.88 4.72 18.56
C LEU A 709 23.16 5.16 17.86
N ALA A 710 23.69 4.34 16.94
CA ALA A 710 24.88 4.62 16.14
C ALA A 710 24.67 5.78 15.15
N ASN A 711 23.42 6.13 14.82
CA ASN A 711 23.06 7.25 13.96
C ASN A 711 22.47 8.43 14.75
N THR A 712 22.66 8.45 16.06
CA THR A 712 22.46 9.63 16.91
C THR A 712 23.79 10.12 17.47
N GLY A 713 23.86 11.39 17.83
CA GLY A 713 25.09 11.97 18.38
C GLY A 713 25.01 13.49 18.46
N LEU A 714 26.16 14.12 18.66
CA LEU A 714 26.25 15.58 18.90
C LEU A 714 25.59 16.42 17.78
N SER A 715 25.68 15.98 16.52
CA SER A 715 25.05 16.68 15.39
C SER A 715 23.58 16.31 15.13
N HIS A 716 23.08 15.19 15.65
CA HIS A 716 21.71 14.73 15.46
C HIS A 716 21.15 14.20 16.78
N GLY A 717 20.46 15.09 17.49
CA GLY A 717 20.01 14.89 18.88
C GLY A 717 20.82 15.70 19.90
N GLY A 718 22.04 16.10 19.57
CA GLY A 718 22.93 16.86 20.47
C GLY A 718 22.85 18.38 20.37
N SER A 719 21.99 19.00 19.55
CA SER A 719 21.87 20.47 19.54
C SER A 719 21.41 21.06 20.88
N GLY A 720 20.72 20.26 21.71
CA GLY A 720 20.42 20.62 23.10
C GLY A 720 21.67 20.73 23.98
N TYR A 721 22.71 19.94 23.70
CA TYR A 721 23.99 19.94 24.41
C TYR A 721 24.68 21.30 24.29
N GLU A 722 24.90 21.77 23.06
CA GLU A 722 25.50 23.09 22.77
C GLU A 722 24.61 24.25 23.27
N SER A 723 23.29 24.07 23.25
CA SER A 723 22.35 25.09 23.71
C SER A 723 22.38 25.30 25.23
N VAL A 724 22.55 24.24 26.01
CA VAL A 724 22.65 24.38 27.48
C VAL A 724 23.90 25.18 27.83
N GLU A 725 25.05 24.86 27.23
CA GLU A 725 26.30 25.61 27.42
C GLU A 725 26.12 27.09 27.02
N PHE A 726 25.53 27.35 25.84
CA PHE A 726 25.26 28.70 25.38
C PHE A 726 24.35 29.48 26.34
N LEU A 727 23.31 28.85 26.88
CA LEU A 727 22.39 29.48 27.84
C LEU A 727 23.09 29.76 29.17
N LEU A 728 23.81 28.80 29.74
CA LEU A 728 24.55 28.99 30.99
C LEU A 728 25.54 30.16 30.87
N LYS A 729 26.30 30.22 29.77
CA LYS A 729 27.21 31.33 29.50
C LYS A 729 26.49 32.66 29.29
N SER A 730 25.34 32.66 28.61
CA SER A 730 24.57 33.87 28.35
C SER A 730 23.95 34.46 29.62
N PHE A 731 23.69 33.63 30.63
CA PHE A 731 23.14 34.03 31.92
C PHE A 731 24.20 34.08 33.03
N ASP A 732 25.49 34.02 32.69
CA ASP A 732 26.56 34.16 33.67
C ASP A 732 26.49 35.51 34.39
N GLY A 733 26.55 35.48 35.72
CA GLY A 733 26.36 36.65 36.59
C GLY A 733 24.91 37.17 36.70
N VAL A 734 23.91 36.49 36.13
CA VAL A 734 22.48 36.81 36.30
C VAL A 734 21.89 35.94 37.42
N ASP A 735 21.33 36.56 38.46
CA ASP A 735 20.71 35.81 39.54
C ASP A 735 19.29 35.35 39.16
N ILE A 736 19.15 34.04 38.95
CA ILE A 736 17.86 33.39 38.70
C ILE A 736 17.58 32.46 39.88
N GLU A 737 16.66 32.85 40.75
CA GLU A 737 16.14 31.98 41.81
C GLU A 737 15.10 30.99 41.26
N ASN A 738 14.15 31.49 40.45
CA ASN A 738 13.12 30.67 39.81
C ASN A 738 13.06 30.94 38.30
N PRO A 739 13.30 29.94 37.43
CA PRO A 739 13.21 30.10 35.97
C PRO A 739 11.81 30.43 35.43
N GLU A 740 10.75 30.32 36.25
CA GLU A 740 9.40 30.79 35.88
C GLU A 740 9.23 32.31 36.03
N ASP A 741 10.10 32.98 36.80
CA ASP A 741 10.03 34.42 36.99
C ASP A 741 10.72 35.16 35.84
N VAL A 742 9.98 35.36 34.75
CA VAL A 742 10.45 36.08 33.57
C VAL A 742 10.75 37.56 33.87
N ALA A 743 10.20 38.12 34.95
CA ALA A 743 10.43 39.52 35.35
C ALA A 743 11.73 39.70 36.15
N ALA A 744 12.35 38.61 36.62
CA ALA A 744 13.57 38.64 37.42
C ALA A 744 14.77 39.30 36.72
N THR A 745 14.77 39.42 35.39
CA THR A 745 15.87 40.00 34.63
C THR A 745 15.38 40.79 33.41
N ASN A 746 16.09 41.87 33.06
CA ASN A 746 15.84 42.62 31.84
C ASN A 746 16.36 41.87 30.59
N LEU A 747 15.55 40.94 30.08
CA LEU A 747 15.87 40.12 28.92
C LEU A 747 16.15 40.92 27.65
N ASP A 748 15.58 42.12 27.50
CA ASP A 748 15.84 42.99 26.35
C ASP A 748 17.28 43.53 26.34
N ILE A 749 17.84 43.85 27.52
CA ILE A 749 19.26 44.24 27.64
C ILE A 749 20.16 43.03 27.41
N LEU A 750 19.86 41.91 28.07
CA LEU A 750 20.67 40.69 27.99
C LEU A 750 20.79 40.18 26.55
N SER A 751 19.65 39.97 25.88
CA SER A 751 19.61 39.50 24.49
C SER A 751 20.25 40.47 23.50
N LYS A 752 20.20 41.79 23.76
CA LYS A 752 20.89 42.80 22.95
C LYS A 752 22.41 42.70 23.09
N ASN A 753 22.92 42.54 24.31
CA ASN A 753 24.35 42.39 24.56
C ASN A 753 24.90 41.15 23.86
N VAL A 754 24.23 40.00 24.03
CA VAL A 754 24.60 38.74 23.35
C VAL A 754 24.58 38.87 21.83
N ALA A 755 23.57 39.57 21.26
CA ALA A 755 23.51 39.81 19.82
C ALA A 755 24.67 40.70 19.31
N ILE A 756 25.11 41.70 20.09
CA ILE A 756 26.25 42.57 19.76
C ILE A 756 27.57 41.79 19.85
N GLU A 757 27.75 40.99 20.90
CA GLU A 757 28.95 40.16 21.07
C GLU A 757 29.08 39.14 19.94
N TYR A 758 27.98 38.45 19.60
CA TYR A 758 27.96 37.49 18.49
C TYR A 758 28.24 38.17 17.13
N LYS A 759 27.81 39.43 16.95
CA LYS A 759 28.15 40.22 15.76
C LYS A 759 29.67 40.46 15.65
N LYS A 760 30.32 40.77 16.77
CA LYS A 760 31.76 40.98 16.84
C LYS A 760 32.51 39.68 16.53
N PHE A 761 32.15 38.59 17.20
CA PHE A 761 32.70 37.25 16.95
C PHE A 761 32.60 36.84 15.47
N LYS A 762 31.44 37.07 14.84
CA LYS A 762 31.21 36.75 13.43
C LYS A 762 32.04 37.62 12.47
N ALA A 763 32.33 38.86 12.83
CA ALA A 763 33.22 39.73 12.05
C ALA A 763 34.67 39.26 12.15
N GLU A 764 35.15 38.99 13.36
CA GLU A 764 36.50 38.47 13.64
C GLU A 764 36.75 37.12 12.94
N ALA A 765 35.79 36.19 12.99
CA ALA A 765 35.88 34.90 12.32
C ALA A 765 35.94 35.01 10.78
N LYS A 766 35.31 36.06 10.21
CA LYS A 766 35.34 36.33 8.78
C LYS A 766 36.68 36.95 8.36
N GLU A 767 37.27 37.79 9.21
CA GLU A 767 38.59 38.38 9.00
C GLU A 767 39.72 37.34 9.11
N SER A 768 39.59 36.35 10.00
CA SER A 768 40.56 35.26 10.16
C SER A 768 40.47 34.16 9.10
N GLY A 769 39.55 34.27 8.14
CA GLY A 769 39.42 33.30 7.04
C GLY A 769 38.76 31.98 7.43
N ALA A 770 38.13 31.88 8.60
CA ALA A 770 37.41 30.67 9.01
C ALA A 770 36.20 30.43 8.06
N MET A 771 36.28 29.37 7.23
CA MET A 771 35.20 29.02 6.29
C MET A 771 33.89 28.61 6.99
N SER A 772 33.93 28.25 8.27
CA SER A 772 32.77 27.95 9.11
C SER A 772 32.97 28.55 10.51
N TYR A 773 32.11 29.47 10.92
CA TYR A 773 32.09 30.05 12.28
C TYR A 773 30.96 29.43 13.11
N ALA A 774 31.14 29.39 14.43
CA ALA A 774 30.15 28.85 15.36
C ALA A 774 28.80 29.57 15.21
N ARG A 775 27.73 28.79 15.06
CA ARG A 775 26.36 29.30 14.99
C ARG A 775 25.77 29.32 16.38
N ILE A 776 24.89 30.28 16.66
CA ILE A 776 24.07 30.20 17.87
C ILE A 776 23.20 28.94 17.74
N PRO A 777 23.24 28.01 18.72
CA PRO A 777 22.47 26.78 18.66
C PRO A 777 20.96 27.08 18.72
N CYS A 778 20.15 26.12 18.29
CA CYS A 778 18.69 26.13 18.45
C CYS A 778 17.90 27.27 17.78
N ILE A 779 18.56 28.15 17.00
CA ILE A 779 17.91 29.16 16.18
C ILE A 779 18.12 28.89 14.69
N ASN A 780 17.09 29.19 13.90
CA ASN A 780 16.97 28.93 12.46
C ASN A 780 16.81 27.43 12.12
N HIS A 781 16.18 27.12 10.97
CA HIS A 781 15.97 25.74 10.53
C HIS A 781 16.07 25.62 9.01
N PRO A 782 16.63 24.53 8.44
CA PRO A 782 16.79 24.36 6.98
C PRO A 782 15.47 24.41 6.20
N VAL A 783 14.38 23.89 6.79
CA VAL A 783 13.07 23.75 6.15
C VAL A 783 12.23 25.03 6.24
N PHE A 784 12.36 25.80 7.32
CA PHE A 784 11.51 26.96 7.60
C PHE A 784 12.18 28.27 7.16
N LYS A 785 12.48 28.40 5.86
CA LYS A 785 13.18 29.56 5.28
C LYS A 785 12.31 30.34 4.29
N GLY A 786 12.67 31.60 4.07
CA GLY A 786 12.17 32.41 2.95
C GLY A 786 11.20 33.54 3.33
N LYS A 787 10.85 33.69 4.61
CA LYS A 787 10.00 34.79 5.10
C LYS A 787 10.81 35.78 5.94
N ARG A 788 10.30 37.01 6.05
CA ARG A 788 10.86 38.08 6.91
C ARG A 788 10.87 37.66 8.39
N ILE A 789 9.84 36.93 8.80
CA ILE A 789 9.70 36.29 10.11
C ILE A 789 9.51 34.80 9.87
N ASN A 790 10.44 33.99 10.36
CA ASN A 790 10.36 32.54 10.28
C ASN A 790 9.84 31.99 11.61
N ILE A 791 8.96 31.00 11.57
CA ILE A 791 8.34 30.36 12.74
C ILE A 791 8.39 28.84 12.52
N ASP A 792 8.80 28.09 13.54
CA ASP A 792 8.63 26.62 13.57
C ASP A 792 7.23 26.33 14.12
N PRO A 793 6.32 25.72 13.33
CA PRO A 793 4.94 25.49 13.76
C PRO A 793 4.80 24.66 15.04
N ARG A 794 5.79 23.80 15.35
CA ARG A 794 5.77 22.94 16.53
C ARG A 794 6.10 23.73 17.79
N GLU A 795 7.12 24.58 17.69
CA GLU A 795 7.54 25.46 18.79
C GLU A 795 6.42 26.47 19.12
N ASP A 796 5.86 27.14 18.10
CA ASP A 796 4.76 28.11 18.28
C ASP A 796 3.51 27.49 18.91
N PHE A 797 3.17 26.25 18.52
CA PHE A 797 2.04 25.53 19.12
C PHE A 797 2.24 25.28 20.61
N ILE A 798 3.41 24.77 21.00
CA ILE A 798 3.68 24.44 22.41
C ILE A 798 3.84 25.71 23.23
N TYR A 799 4.53 26.71 22.71
CA TYR A 799 4.66 27.99 23.37
C TYR A 799 3.29 28.56 23.74
N LYS A 800 2.34 28.59 22.79
CA LYS A 800 0.96 29.04 23.05
C LYS A 800 0.23 28.18 24.08
N ARG A 801 0.41 26.85 24.02
CA ARG A 801 -0.23 25.93 24.98
C ARG A 801 0.32 26.11 26.40
N PHE A 802 1.64 26.23 26.55
CA PHE A 802 2.30 26.42 27.84
C PHE A 802 1.94 27.76 28.46
N LYS A 803 1.87 28.84 27.65
CA LYS A 803 1.35 30.13 28.11
C LYS A 803 -0.09 30.05 28.62
N LYS A 804 -0.97 29.30 27.93
CA LYS A 804 -2.34 29.07 28.39
C LYS A 804 -2.39 28.32 29.73
N ASP A 805 -1.50 27.36 29.92
CA ASP A 805 -1.36 26.58 31.15
C ASP A 805 -0.55 27.31 32.26
N LYS A 806 -0.17 28.57 32.01
CA LYS A 806 0.67 29.40 32.90
C LYS A 806 2.00 28.74 33.24
N ILE A 807 2.62 28.10 32.26
CA ILE A 807 3.94 27.50 32.34
C ILE A 807 4.92 28.47 31.67
N ASP A 808 5.66 29.21 32.49
CA ASP A 808 6.63 30.21 32.03
C ASP A 808 8.07 29.67 32.10
N ASN A 809 8.96 30.24 31.28
CA ASN A 809 10.37 29.86 31.20
C ASN A 809 11.21 31.05 30.69
N ILE A 810 12.06 31.59 31.55
CA ILE A 810 12.92 32.75 31.26
C ILE A 810 13.89 32.51 30.10
N PHE A 811 14.41 31.29 29.96
CA PHE A 811 15.36 30.92 28.89
C PHE A 811 14.66 30.87 27.52
N TRP A 812 13.40 30.44 27.49
CA TRP A 812 12.59 30.43 26.26
C TRP A 812 12.30 31.86 25.80
N GLU A 813 11.89 32.73 26.72
CA GLU A 813 11.65 34.15 26.44
C GLU A 813 12.93 34.85 25.95
N PHE A 814 14.07 34.51 26.53
CA PHE A 814 15.38 34.99 26.07
C PHE A 814 15.63 34.64 24.60
N TYR A 815 15.37 33.40 24.17
CA TYR A 815 15.54 33.02 22.76
C TYR A 815 14.64 33.84 21.82
N HIS A 816 13.36 34.05 22.17
CA HIS A 816 12.45 34.89 21.38
C HIS A 816 12.93 36.34 21.28
N LYS A 817 13.48 36.90 22.37
CA LYS A 817 14.07 38.24 22.36
C LYS A 817 15.37 38.27 21.54
N LEU A 818 16.22 37.26 21.67
CA LEU A 818 17.50 37.14 20.96
C LEU A 818 17.31 37.13 19.44
N VAL A 819 16.38 36.34 18.89
CA VAL A 819 16.14 36.32 17.44
C VAL A 819 15.67 37.67 16.91
N GLN A 820 14.93 38.45 17.71
CA GLN A 820 14.56 39.82 17.37
C GLN A 820 15.76 40.77 17.42
N GLN A 821 16.61 40.66 18.44
CA GLN A 821 17.80 41.50 18.59
C GLN A 821 18.85 41.22 17.50
N LEU A 822 19.02 39.96 17.08
CA LEU A 822 19.89 39.61 15.94
C LEU A 822 19.45 40.31 14.65
N TYR A 823 18.14 40.41 14.41
CA TYR A 823 17.60 41.16 13.28
C TYR A 823 17.78 42.68 13.45
N LYS A 824 17.40 43.24 14.60
CA LYS A 824 17.52 44.68 14.90
C LYS A 824 18.97 45.19 14.80
N ASN A 825 19.94 44.37 15.22
CA ASN A 825 21.37 44.70 15.18
C ASN A 825 22.07 44.32 13.86
N LYS A 826 21.29 43.92 12.83
CA LYS A 826 21.75 43.56 11.48
C LYS A 826 22.73 42.37 11.45
N VAL A 827 22.60 41.44 12.39
CA VAL A 827 23.37 40.19 12.42
C VAL A 827 22.78 39.14 11.47
N SER A 828 21.45 39.15 11.35
CA SER A 828 20.66 38.35 10.41
C SER A 828 19.83 39.23 9.47
N LYS A 829 19.49 38.70 8.29
CA LYS A 829 18.62 39.39 7.30
C LYS A 829 17.13 39.28 7.62
N ASN A 830 16.75 38.22 8.33
CA ASN A 830 15.37 37.90 8.73
C ASN A 830 15.36 37.55 10.22
N ILE A 831 14.18 37.58 10.84
CA ILE A 831 13.99 37.01 12.18
C ILE A 831 14.04 35.48 12.03
N TYR A 832 15.00 34.85 12.69
CA TYR A 832 15.12 33.39 12.72
C TYR A 832 14.00 32.79 13.57
N CYS A 833 13.58 31.56 13.23
CA CYS A 833 12.71 30.79 14.10
C CYS A 833 13.51 30.27 15.30
N VAL A 834 12.85 30.15 16.44
CA VAL A 834 13.30 29.25 17.52
C VAL A 834 12.87 27.85 17.12
N ASN A 835 13.79 26.89 17.12
CA ASN A 835 13.52 25.54 16.65
C ASN A 835 13.07 24.63 17.81
N ILE A 836 12.67 23.39 17.49
CA ILE A 836 12.24 22.42 18.50
C ILE A 836 13.34 22.02 19.48
N ASP A 837 14.61 22.03 19.06
CA ASP A 837 15.74 21.71 19.93
C ASP A 837 15.92 22.76 21.03
N ALA A 838 15.54 24.01 20.76
CA ALA A 838 15.49 25.07 21.77
C ALA A 838 14.51 24.72 22.89
N VAL A 839 13.32 24.22 22.52
CA VAL A 839 12.27 23.83 23.46
C VAL A 839 12.79 22.72 24.39
N ILE A 840 13.52 21.75 23.83
CA ILE A 840 14.18 20.70 24.61
C ILE A 840 15.18 21.30 25.60
N ALA A 841 16.07 22.16 25.13
CA ALA A 841 17.11 22.76 25.98
C ALA A 841 16.52 23.61 27.11
N VAL A 842 15.58 24.52 26.81
CA VAL A 842 15.06 25.46 27.81
C VAL A 842 14.19 24.78 28.87
N ILE A 843 13.38 23.80 28.49
CA ILE A 843 12.57 23.05 29.46
C ILE A 843 13.47 22.15 30.30
N SER A 844 14.46 21.47 29.70
CA SER A 844 15.41 20.65 30.47
C SER A 844 16.17 21.50 31.50
N LEU A 845 16.65 22.68 31.09
CA LEU A 845 17.34 23.60 31.98
C LEU A 845 16.45 24.09 33.11
N LYS A 846 15.19 24.43 32.83
CA LYS A 846 14.20 24.81 33.86
C LYS A 846 13.99 23.69 34.89
N LEU A 847 13.74 22.45 34.42
CA LEU A 847 13.43 21.33 35.30
C LEU A 847 14.60 20.98 36.24
N MET A 848 15.83 21.24 35.81
CA MET A 848 17.04 20.93 36.58
C MET A 848 17.69 22.13 37.27
N TRP A 849 17.14 23.34 37.10
CA TRP A 849 17.74 24.56 37.61
C TRP A 849 17.99 24.53 39.12
N LYS A 850 17.03 23.98 39.87
CA LYS A 850 17.15 23.82 41.32
C LYS A 850 18.33 22.93 41.70
N ALA A 851 18.41 21.74 41.11
CA ALA A 851 19.51 20.80 41.34
C ALA A 851 20.87 21.38 40.90
N TYR A 852 20.88 22.17 39.82
CA TYR A 852 22.06 22.88 39.34
C TYR A 852 22.55 23.93 40.35
N LYS A 853 21.66 24.80 40.83
CA LYS A 853 21.98 25.84 41.84
C LYS A 853 22.43 25.25 43.18
N GLU A 854 21.91 24.07 43.53
CA GLU A 854 22.30 23.32 44.73
C GLU A 854 23.62 22.54 44.56
N ASN A 855 24.30 22.64 43.41
CA ASN A 855 25.51 21.88 43.06
C ASN A 855 25.33 20.35 43.14
N LYS A 856 24.10 19.85 42.94
CA LYS A 856 23.80 18.41 42.88
C LYS A 856 24.11 17.80 41.51
N ILE A 857 24.22 18.64 40.48
CA ILE A 857 24.56 18.25 39.10
C ILE A 857 25.62 19.21 38.54
N THR A 858 26.46 18.68 37.66
CA THR A 858 27.53 19.38 36.96
C THR A 858 27.05 20.00 35.64
N ASP A 859 27.84 20.93 35.08
CA ASP A 859 27.60 21.48 33.74
C ASP A 859 27.49 20.37 32.68
N GLN A 860 28.33 19.33 32.79
CA GLN A 860 28.34 18.21 31.85
C GLN A 860 27.06 17.35 31.97
N GLU A 861 26.56 17.10 33.17
CA GLU A 861 25.30 16.39 33.38
C GLU A 861 24.11 17.19 32.84
N MET A 862 24.11 18.51 33.05
CA MET A 862 23.10 19.42 32.50
C MET A 862 23.07 19.38 30.97
N GLN A 863 24.24 19.30 30.32
CA GLN A 863 24.34 19.18 28.87
C GLN A 863 23.88 17.80 28.35
N LYS A 864 24.12 16.71 29.09
CA LYS A 864 23.72 15.34 28.71
C LYS A 864 22.21 15.12 28.69
N ILE A 865 21.47 15.75 29.61
CA ILE A 865 20.02 15.53 29.78
C ILE A 865 19.21 15.81 28.52
N GLY A 866 19.50 16.91 27.81
CA GLY A 866 18.78 17.24 26.58
C GLY A 866 18.92 16.15 25.52
N PHE A 867 20.09 15.51 25.45
CA PHE A 867 20.33 14.40 24.54
C PHE A 867 19.65 13.11 25.01
N VAL A 868 19.67 12.82 26.33
CA VAL A 868 18.94 11.68 26.91
C VAL A 868 17.44 11.77 26.61
N ILE A 869 16.82 12.93 26.82
CA ILE A 869 15.40 13.15 26.53
C ILE A 869 15.09 12.95 25.04
N PHE A 870 15.97 13.43 24.16
CA PHE A 870 15.86 13.18 22.73
C PHE A 870 15.90 11.68 22.41
N LEU A 871 16.78 10.91 23.04
CA LEU A 871 16.87 9.46 22.86
C LEU A 871 15.60 8.76 23.33
N ILE A 872 15.03 9.16 24.49
CA ILE A 872 13.78 8.59 25.02
C ILE A 872 12.63 8.73 24.03
N GLY A 873 12.37 9.94 23.54
CA GLY A 873 11.31 10.14 22.56
C GLY A 873 11.61 9.42 21.25
N ARG A 874 12.83 9.57 20.72
CA ARG A 874 13.20 8.99 19.42
C ARG A 874 13.12 7.47 19.42
N MET A 875 13.45 6.82 20.53
CA MET A 875 13.33 5.38 20.73
C MET A 875 11.90 4.89 20.43
N VAL A 876 10.88 5.58 20.94
CA VAL A 876 9.46 5.26 20.70
C VAL A 876 9.09 5.37 19.21
N GLY A 877 9.54 6.41 18.51
CA GLY A 877 9.26 6.53 17.07
C GLY A 877 10.06 5.54 16.22
N VAL A 878 11.27 5.18 16.66
CA VAL A 878 12.13 4.20 15.99
C VAL A 878 11.55 2.81 16.06
N SER A 879 10.89 2.41 17.16
CA SER A 879 10.22 1.10 17.22
C SER A 879 9.14 0.96 16.15
N ALA A 880 8.37 2.02 15.92
CA ALA A 880 7.41 2.07 14.83
C ALA A 880 8.07 1.97 13.44
N GLU A 881 9.24 2.59 13.23
CA GLU A 881 10.00 2.48 11.96
C GLU A 881 10.59 1.07 11.77
N ILE A 882 11.10 0.44 12.84
CA ILE A 882 11.62 -0.93 12.81
C ILE A 882 10.49 -1.90 12.42
N ILE A 883 9.33 -1.79 13.06
CA ILE A 883 8.15 -2.63 12.79
C ILE A 883 7.66 -2.42 11.36
N ASP A 884 7.45 -1.17 10.95
CA ASP A 884 6.93 -0.86 9.62
C ASP A 884 7.89 -1.35 8.52
N HIS A 885 9.20 -1.21 8.72
CA HIS A 885 10.20 -1.74 7.79
C HIS A 885 10.32 -3.25 7.84
N THR A 886 10.16 -3.89 9.00
CA THR A 886 10.12 -5.36 9.10
C THR A 886 8.95 -5.93 8.31
N ASP A 887 7.79 -5.28 8.38
CA ASP A 887 6.59 -5.70 7.68
C ASP A 887 6.61 -5.37 6.18
N ARG A 888 7.07 -4.16 5.81
CA ARG A 888 6.92 -3.60 4.45
C ARG A 888 8.24 -3.44 3.69
N GLY A 889 9.38 -3.41 4.37
CA GLY A 889 10.69 -3.21 3.75
C GLY A 889 11.15 -4.46 3.01
N GLN A 890 11.58 -4.29 1.76
CA GLN A 890 12.38 -5.29 1.03
C GLN A 890 13.72 -5.49 1.74
N ASP A 891 14.18 -6.74 1.74
CA ASP A 891 15.55 -7.07 2.08
C ASP A 891 16.51 -6.52 1.00
N MET A 892 17.78 -6.32 1.36
CA MET A 892 18.80 -5.90 0.39
C MET A 892 19.15 -6.98 -0.63
#